data_AF-A0A553A3B6-F1
#
_entry.id   AF-A0A553A3B6-F1
#
_cell.length_a   1.000
_cell.length_b   1.000
_cell.length_c   1.000
_cell.angle_alpha   90.00
_cell.angle_beta   90.00
_cell.angle_gamma   90.00
#
_symmetry.space_group_name_H-M   'P 1'
#
loop_
_entity.id
_entity.type
_entity.pdbx_description
1 polymer ?
#
loop_
_entity_poly.entity_id
_entity_poly.type
_entity_poly.pdbx_seq_one_letter_code
_entity_poly.pdbx_strand_id
1 'polypeptide(L)'
;MSDVKTERRLEALTKWAHWASAQGYPVPSSAELADIAAEPTAWRDRITSVAAHAWGHTIDYVIKQQRFGVVSDEIVRSLSDEYVRPNGPIGATASAATEEVPVVARESAPPIQSHVAPDEAIAAQEVSVTDELVAWRERRIADGADGADLIKVTTLRNLVKFGYTDAETIGKKLPGQAAYLAREIAEIIARFDRSITSTTASNTPSSPPGVTPARTAPPPRPEASVTATPPSEHEHRNVPRAQVGLLHLTHDDFCEYRYVTPDSQRDTATPRQIKITPLEAGVRLSFEAFVPEAGKMVIYRVVAADGSPPRKPEAGDLVGATTALQVEDRRPLRTAVRSYQVWCHVGVDQDDAARNNPFLLAKGHEISPVSDFEIHITEGRISGEWTVFPGAHRVKVYRIPLDGVARIDDPQHEICRGQANVDGFADWDAEPGLRYLYRACAEIAIDGITQLSRPVEHEVTIPVTLTPVVDLSITPSAVESGRVDIVWTAPPIGRVKIYWADSRPRADVGQQRDLTQSRLSIVDGFREENRIHGPTERFGEDRARIAGVAFPPDWPRVYVTPVTVLGEEVRVGVTQVETRQLPPVSNAEIIERFDTEMVTFGWPAEAASVLVYVGGPTMAVDEIVQRNKPVDEIWQAKYERDGGVIFDKQLEAKGCTVVLVPVNYSQREAIPGEPTALHYAGLHRIYYQLVPQRNDPTRYLNELHLATDLEVDSSIALTMVNRRDRLPLSPSDGELVYFYSPDGDERLPQCLIQELKKGRHVTGWRADWTLQRGYFRLFLTSQADTTKRYALADPPVQTLFFSPDIPPPGAPQ
;
A
#
# COMPACT_ATOMS: atom_id res chain seq x y z
N MET A 1 -15.13 15.18 17.58
CA MET A 1 -13.85 14.60 17.10
C MET A 1 -12.61 15.44 17.47
N SER A 2 -12.75 16.73 17.80
CA SER A 2 -11.65 17.55 18.34
C SER A 2 -11.15 17.04 19.70
N ASP A 3 -12.07 16.81 20.64
CA ASP A 3 -11.79 16.41 22.03
C ASP A 3 -10.77 15.27 22.17
N VAL A 4 -11.09 14.10 21.60
CA VAL A 4 -10.26 12.88 21.66
C VAL A 4 -8.83 13.09 21.14
N LYS A 5 -8.63 14.06 20.23
CA LYS A 5 -7.27 14.40 19.74
C LYS A 5 -6.53 15.32 20.72
N THR A 6 -7.24 16.16 21.47
CA THR A 6 -6.68 17.03 22.52
C THR A 6 -6.36 16.21 23.78
N GLU A 7 -7.27 15.33 24.21
CA GLU A 7 -7.04 14.40 25.33
C GLU A 7 -5.77 13.55 25.14
N ARG A 8 -5.60 12.94 23.95
CA ARG A 8 -4.40 12.14 23.64
C ARG A 8 -3.11 12.97 23.57
N ARG A 9 -3.17 14.24 23.17
CA ARG A 9 -2.02 15.17 23.23
C ARG A 9 -1.67 15.48 24.68
N LEU A 10 -2.66 15.80 25.49
CA LEU A 10 -2.49 16.08 26.92
C LEU A 10 -1.93 14.85 27.67
N GLU A 11 -2.41 13.65 27.37
CA GLU A 11 -1.89 12.39 27.93
C GLU A 11 -0.39 12.21 27.61
N ALA A 12 0.00 12.35 26.34
CA ALA A 12 1.40 12.20 25.91
C ALA A 12 2.31 13.29 26.53
N LEU A 13 1.87 14.54 26.55
CA LEU A 13 2.60 15.65 27.16
C LEU A 13 2.74 15.48 28.68
N THR A 14 1.70 15.00 29.36
CA THR A 14 1.72 14.73 30.82
C THR A 14 2.67 13.58 31.15
N LYS A 15 2.66 12.49 30.37
CA LYS A 15 3.58 11.35 30.53
C LYS A 15 5.03 11.76 30.32
N TRP A 16 5.31 12.56 29.29
CA TRP A 16 6.64 13.13 29.06
C TRP A 16 7.08 14.05 30.21
N ALA A 17 6.22 14.99 30.66
CA ALA A 17 6.56 15.92 31.74
C ALA A 17 6.80 15.19 33.07
N HIS A 18 6.05 14.12 33.37
CA HIS A 18 6.30 13.27 34.54
C HIS A 18 7.67 12.58 34.44
N TRP A 19 8.04 12.04 33.27
CA TRP A 19 9.35 11.45 33.03
C TRP A 19 10.49 12.48 33.19
N ALA A 20 10.38 13.67 32.58
CA ALA A 20 11.42 14.70 32.66
C ALA A 20 11.58 15.27 34.08
N SER A 21 10.46 15.42 34.82
CA SER A 21 10.47 15.78 36.25
C SER A 21 11.13 14.69 37.11
N ALA A 22 10.90 13.41 36.81
CA ALA A 22 11.59 12.30 37.49
C ALA A 22 13.10 12.23 37.20
N GLN A 23 13.57 12.84 36.10
CA GLN A 23 15.00 13.05 35.82
C GLN A 23 15.57 14.33 36.48
N GLY A 24 14.78 15.05 37.29
CA GLY A 24 15.20 16.26 38.00
C GLY A 24 15.19 17.54 37.16
N TYR A 25 14.60 17.52 35.97
CA TYR A 25 14.44 18.73 35.15
C TYR A 25 13.15 19.49 35.50
N PRO A 26 13.16 20.83 35.50
CA PRO A 26 11.93 21.61 35.54
C PRO A 26 11.14 21.44 34.25
N VAL A 27 9.82 21.33 34.39
CA VAL A 27 8.86 21.06 33.31
C VAL A 27 7.71 22.09 33.34
N PRO A 28 6.96 22.27 32.25
CA PRO A 28 5.76 23.12 32.26
C PRO A 28 4.72 22.60 33.25
N SER A 29 3.92 23.52 33.80
CA SER A 29 2.81 23.17 34.68
C SER A 29 1.68 22.45 33.93
N SER A 30 0.86 21.67 34.64
CA SER A 30 -0.25 20.93 34.03
C SER A 30 -1.27 21.81 33.30
N ALA A 31 -1.39 23.09 33.69
CA ALA A 31 -2.22 24.08 32.99
C ALA A 31 -1.61 24.44 31.62
N GLU A 32 -0.31 24.73 31.58
CA GLU A 32 0.40 25.01 30.33
C GLU A 32 0.39 23.79 29.38
N LEU A 33 0.53 22.56 29.91
CA LEU A 33 0.42 21.35 29.08
C LEU A 33 -0.99 21.19 28.47
N ALA A 34 -2.04 21.63 29.17
CA ALA A 34 -3.40 21.65 28.62
C ALA A 34 -3.58 22.71 27.53
N ASP A 35 -3.01 23.90 27.70
CA ASP A 35 -3.02 24.96 26.68
C ASP A 35 -2.21 24.57 25.43
N ILE A 36 -1.03 23.94 25.60
CA ILE A 36 -0.24 23.34 24.51
C ILE A 36 -1.06 22.26 23.79
N ALA A 37 -1.73 21.38 24.55
CA ALA A 37 -2.55 20.33 23.97
C ALA A 37 -3.73 20.90 23.18
N ALA A 38 -4.31 22.04 23.59
CA ALA A 38 -5.42 22.71 22.90
C ALA A 38 -4.96 23.39 21.59
N GLU A 39 -3.90 24.20 21.63
CA GLU A 39 -3.41 25.01 20.50
C GLU A 39 -1.94 24.65 20.10
N PRO A 40 -1.69 23.42 19.60
CA PRO A 40 -0.34 22.88 19.41
C PRO A 40 0.51 23.56 18.32
N THR A 41 -0.03 24.51 17.56
CA THR A 41 0.69 25.26 16.53
C THR A 41 1.00 26.71 16.93
N ALA A 42 0.39 27.23 18.00
CA ALA A 42 0.53 28.61 18.46
C ALA A 42 0.97 28.73 19.93
N TRP A 43 1.29 27.60 20.57
CA TRP A 43 1.55 27.54 22.01
C TRP A 43 2.75 28.39 22.46
N ARG A 44 3.78 28.53 21.61
CA ARG A 44 4.98 29.34 21.90
C ARG A 44 4.69 30.84 22.07
N ASP A 45 3.73 31.38 21.31
CA ASP A 45 3.37 32.80 21.40
C ASP A 45 2.53 33.11 22.64
N ARG A 46 2.00 32.09 23.31
CA ARG A 46 1.09 32.21 24.47
C ARG A 46 1.72 31.87 25.81
N ILE A 47 2.64 30.91 25.84
CA ILE A 47 3.18 30.37 27.09
C ILE A 47 4.59 30.90 27.31
N THR A 48 4.71 31.84 28.26
CA THR A 48 5.96 32.58 28.51
C THR A 48 6.94 31.90 29.46
N SER A 49 6.64 30.70 29.98
CA SER A 49 7.53 30.04 30.93
C SER A 49 8.84 29.57 30.29
N VAL A 50 9.91 29.72 31.05
CA VAL A 50 11.28 29.35 30.65
C VAL A 50 11.38 27.83 30.44
N ALA A 51 10.70 27.04 31.28
CA ALA A 51 10.65 25.58 31.17
C ALA A 51 9.98 25.12 29.87
N ALA A 52 8.85 25.71 29.48
CA ALA A 52 8.19 25.36 28.21
C ALA A 52 9.04 25.74 27.00
N HIS A 53 9.65 26.93 27.00
CA HIS A 53 10.53 27.37 25.92
C HIS A 53 11.77 26.47 25.76
N ALA A 54 12.46 26.12 26.84
CA ALA A 54 13.65 25.27 26.78
C ALA A 54 13.32 23.85 26.29
N TRP A 55 12.19 23.29 26.72
CA TRP A 55 11.69 22.02 26.21
C TRP A 55 10.94 22.11 24.87
N GLY A 56 10.91 23.28 24.23
CA GLY A 56 10.05 23.52 23.07
C GLY A 56 10.33 22.64 21.85
N HIS A 57 11.53 22.08 21.72
CA HIS A 57 11.88 21.11 20.68
C HIS A 57 11.30 19.72 20.99
N THR A 58 11.36 19.25 22.25
CA THR A 58 10.75 18.00 22.71
C THR A 58 9.22 18.08 22.73
N ILE A 59 8.64 19.20 23.14
CA ILE A 59 7.18 19.42 23.13
C ILE A 59 6.64 19.28 21.71
N ASP A 60 7.26 19.94 20.72
CA ASP A 60 6.89 19.80 19.31
C ASP A 60 7.08 18.36 18.78
N TYR A 61 8.15 17.67 19.21
CA TYR A 61 8.37 16.27 18.87
C TYR A 61 7.24 15.38 19.41
N VAL A 62 6.86 15.51 20.68
CA VAL A 62 5.76 14.75 21.30
C VAL A 62 4.44 15.01 20.57
N ILE A 63 4.13 16.27 20.25
CA ILE A 63 2.96 16.65 19.45
C ILE A 63 3.00 16.00 18.05
N LYS A 64 4.17 16.01 17.40
CA LYS A 64 4.38 15.43 16.06
C LYS A 64 4.22 13.91 16.06
N GLN A 65 4.77 13.20 17.05
CA GLN A 65 4.58 11.75 17.17
C GLN A 65 3.14 11.37 17.50
N GLN A 66 2.46 12.15 18.35
CA GLN A 66 1.03 11.96 18.62
C GLN A 66 0.19 12.14 17.33
N ARG A 67 0.52 13.14 16.50
CA ARG A 67 -0.12 13.36 15.19
C ARG A 67 0.08 12.19 14.22
N PHE A 68 1.20 11.47 14.29
CA PHE A 68 1.44 10.23 13.53
C PHE A 68 0.79 8.98 14.16
N GLY A 69 0.12 9.10 15.30
CA GLY A 69 -0.61 8.01 15.93
C GLY A 69 0.25 7.08 16.80
N VAL A 70 1.47 7.49 17.16
CA VAL A 70 2.30 6.76 18.12
C VAL A 70 1.61 6.75 19.49
N VAL A 71 1.69 5.62 20.20
CA VAL A 71 1.09 5.46 21.53
C VAL A 71 1.88 6.25 22.57
N SER A 72 1.20 6.96 23.46
CA SER A 72 1.77 7.90 24.44
C SER A 72 2.96 7.34 25.24
N ASP A 73 2.93 6.06 25.63
CA ASP A 73 4.00 5.40 26.37
C ASP A 73 5.24 5.09 25.52
N GLU A 74 5.06 4.88 24.22
CA GLU A 74 6.16 4.60 23.29
C GLU A 74 6.92 5.89 22.95
N ILE A 75 6.22 7.03 22.81
CA ILE A 75 6.83 8.34 22.53
C ILE A 75 7.92 8.68 23.56
N VAL A 76 7.65 8.43 24.85
CA VAL A 76 8.60 8.73 25.94
C VAL A 76 9.75 7.73 26.00
N ARG A 77 9.49 6.45 25.64
CA ARG A 77 10.52 5.39 25.60
C ARG A 77 11.45 5.49 24.40
N SER A 78 11.01 6.10 23.30
CA SER A 78 11.76 6.25 22.05
C SER A 78 12.32 7.66 21.83
N LEU A 79 12.44 8.49 22.88
CA LEU A 79 13.10 9.80 22.77
C LEU A 79 14.59 9.62 22.45
N SER A 80 15.01 10.06 21.27
CA SER A 80 16.44 10.21 20.92
C SER A 80 17.14 11.18 21.87
N ASP A 81 18.46 11.05 22.03
CA ASP A 81 19.29 11.87 22.93
C ASP A 81 19.08 13.40 22.77
N GLU A 82 18.74 13.86 21.55
CA GLU A 82 18.44 15.26 21.24
C GLU A 82 17.16 15.80 21.92
N TYR A 83 16.22 14.93 22.32
CA TYR A 83 14.94 15.29 22.97
C TYR A 83 14.92 14.97 24.47
N VAL A 84 16.01 14.43 25.00
CA VAL A 84 16.15 13.97 26.40
C VAL A 84 16.61 15.10 27.34
N ARG A 85 16.95 16.29 26.81
CA ARG A 85 17.49 17.44 27.57
C ARG A 85 16.85 18.76 27.15
N PRO A 86 16.66 19.74 28.05
CA PRO A 86 16.17 21.07 27.69
C PRO A 86 17.23 21.89 26.93
N ASN A 87 16.80 22.74 26.00
CA ASN A 87 17.67 23.72 25.34
C ASN A 87 17.87 24.96 26.21
N GLY A 88 19.12 25.24 26.59
CA GLY A 88 19.49 26.43 27.36
C GLY A 88 19.73 26.16 28.86
N PRO A 89 20.15 27.18 29.62
CA PRO A 89 20.65 27.03 30.98
C PRO A 89 19.51 26.92 32.01
N ILE A 90 18.80 25.79 32.03
CA ILE A 90 18.00 25.39 33.20
C ILE A 90 18.65 24.16 33.82
N GLY A 91 19.53 24.41 34.79
CA GLY A 91 20.39 23.37 35.36
C GLY A 91 19.61 22.34 36.17
N ALA A 92 19.92 21.07 35.97
CA ALA A 92 19.67 20.04 36.97
C ALA A 92 20.50 20.36 38.22
N THR A 93 19.87 20.37 39.39
CA THR A 93 20.51 20.74 40.67
C THR A 93 21.44 19.62 41.17
N ALA A 94 22.67 19.61 40.69
CA ALA A 94 23.76 18.84 41.27
C ALA A 94 24.56 19.70 42.27
N SER A 95 24.86 19.12 43.43
CA SER A 95 25.62 19.74 44.53
C SER A 95 27.10 19.95 44.17
N ALA A 96 27.59 21.19 44.23
CA ALA A 96 28.81 21.60 44.96
C ALA A 96 29.33 22.98 44.51
N ALA A 97 29.30 23.99 45.39
CA ALA A 97 30.38 24.98 45.62
C ALA A 97 29.92 26.12 46.56
N THR A 98 30.53 26.14 47.75
CA THR A 98 30.88 27.29 48.59
C THR A 98 30.40 28.70 48.19
N GLU A 99 29.51 29.28 48.98
CA GLU A 99 29.52 30.73 49.28
C GLU A 99 29.12 30.95 50.76
N GLU A 100 29.80 31.87 51.44
CA GLU A 100 29.74 32.03 52.91
C GLU A 100 28.62 32.98 53.37
N VAL A 101 27.82 32.57 54.37
CA VAL A 101 26.99 33.48 55.19
C VAL A 101 27.00 32.98 56.66
N PRO A 102 27.18 33.84 57.68
CA PRO A 102 27.52 33.39 59.04
C PRO A 102 26.34 33.01 59.96
N VAL A 103 26.56 31.92 60.70
CA VAL A 103 26.24 31.62 62.12
C VAL A 103 25.08 32.38 62.82
N VAL A 104 24.07 31.64 63.33
CA VAL A 104 23.50 31.58 64.72
C VAL A 104 22.29 30.61 64.65
N ALA A 105 22.40 29.31 64.95
CA ALA A 105 22.37 28.63 66.26
C ALA A 105 20.98 28.49 66.95
N ARG A 106 20.49 27.24 67.09
CA ARG A 106 19.89 26.56 68.29
C ARG A 106 19.20 25.23 67.92
N GLU A 107 19.62 24.10 68.50
CA GLU A 107 18.98 23.35 69.62
C GLU A 107 17.60 22.70 69.25
N SER A 108 17.31 21.39 69.44
CA SER A 108 18.05 20.27 70.06
C SER A 108 17.51 18.86 69.70
N ALA A 109 18.41 17.95 69.29
CA ALA A 109 18.73 16.63 69.90
C ALA A 109 17.62 15.51 70.12
N PRO A 110 17.94 14.26 70.57
CA PRO A 110 17.65 13.00 69.84
C PRO A 110 16.98 11.94 70.77
N PRO A 111 17.24 10.60 70.81
CA PRO A 111 17.81 9.58 69.88
C PRO A 111 16.76 8.47 69.54
N ILE A 112 16.98 7.25 68.99
CA ILE A 112 17.94 6.13 69.17
C ILE A 112 17.90 5.32 67.84
N GLN A 113 19.00 5.06 67.11
CA GLN A 113 19.81 3.82 67.09
C GLN A 113 18.98 2.49 67.11
N SER A 114 19.34 1.39 66.46
CA SER A 114 20.37 1.06 65.46
C SER A 114 20.15 -0.41 65.05
N HIS A 115 20.36 -0.80 63.79
CA HIS A 115 21.14 -2.00 63.43
C HIS A 115 21.46 -2.02 61.92
N VAL A 116 22.58 -2.64 61.56
CA VAL A 116 23.20 -2.59 60.24
C VAL A 116 23.40 -4.01 59.69
N ALA A 117 23.13 -4.15 58.39
CA ALA A 117 23.53 -5.24 57.48
C ALA A 117 22.89 -6.64 57.71
N PRO A 118 22.96 -7.54 56.70
CA PRO A 118 22.74 -7.30 55.27
C PRO A 118 21.79 -8.34 54.64
N ASP A 119 21.20 -8.07 53.48
CA ASP A 119 21.06 -9.13 52.46
C ASP A 119 20.75 -8.59 51.05
N GLU A 120 21.12 -9.38 50.04
CA GLU A 120 20.83 -9.11 48.63
C GLU A 120 19.37 -9.46 48.30
N ALA A 121 18.63 -8.54 47.69
CA ALA A 121 17.30 -8.82 47.14
C ALA A 121 17.19 -8.25 45.72
N ILE A 122 17.34 -9.14 44.73
CA ILE A 122 17.15 -8.85 43.31
C ILE A 122 15.69 -8.41 43.10
N ALA A 123 15.49 -7.22 42.52
CA ALA A 123 14.16 -6.76 42.11
C ALA A 123 13.66 -7.61 40.93
N ALA A 124 12.74 -8.54 41.22
CA ALA A 124 12.13 -9.38 40.19
C ALA A 124 11.21 -8.54 39.29
N GLN A 125 11.58 -8.45 38.02
CA GLN A 125 10.78 -7.84 36.96
C GLN A 125 9.74 -8.88 36.50
N GLU A 126 8.44 -8.56 36.57
CA GLU A 126 7.38 -9.50 36.16
C GLU A 126 7.44 -9.76 34.64
N VAL A 127 7.93 -10.94 34.25
CA VAL A 127 8.00 -11.37 32.85
C VAL A 127 6.60 -11.77 32.37
N SER A 128 6.13 -11.17 31.26
CA SER A 128 4.86 -11.55 30.65
C SER A 128 4.96 -12.89 29.92
N VAL A 129 3.86 -13.67 29.92
CA VAL A 129 3.71 -14.91 29.13
C VAL A 129 4.03 -14.67 27.64
N THR A 130 3.69 -13.50 27.11
CA THR A 130 3.98 -13.13 25.72
C THR A 130 5.47 -13.02 25.44
N ASP A 131 6.26 -12.61 26.44
CA ASP A 131 7.67 -12.28 26.26
C ASP A 131 8.51 -13.55 26.39
N GLU A 132 8.14 -14.47 27.31
CA GLU A 132 8.69 -15.83 27.35
C GLU A 132 8.38 -16.62 26.06
N LEU A 133 7.19 -16.47 25.47
CA LEU A 133 6.85 -17.09 24.19
C LEU A 133 7.67 -16.52 23.02
N VAL A 134 7.96 -15.22 23.02
CA VAL A 134 8.86 -14.60 22.02
C VAL A 134 10.30 -15.10 22.20
N ALA A 135 10.82 -15.10 23.43
CA ALA A 135 12.16 -15.60 23.75
C ALA A 135 12.32 -17.12 23.50
N TRP A 136 11.25 -17.92 23.68
CA TRP A 136 11.23 -19.33 23.28
C TRP A 136 11.29 -19.48 21.76
N ARG A 137 10.52 -18.68 21.01
CA ARG A 137 10.55 -18.71 19.54
C ARG A 137 11.94 -18.38 18.99
N GLU A 138 12.58 -17.33 19.53
CA GLU A 138 13.92 -16.92 19.09
C GLU A 138 14.96 -18.00 19.38
N ARG A 139 14.89 -18.68 20.53
CA ARG A 139 15.68 -19.89 20.80
C ARG A 139 15.42 -20.99 19.78
N ARG A 140 14.16 -21.31 19.46
CA ARG A 140 13.81 -22.34 18.47
C ARG A 140 14.27 -22.02 17.04
N ILE A 141 14.33 -20.75 16.67
CA ILE A 141 14.92 -20.31 15.40
C ILE A 141 16.45 -20.50 15.42
N ALA A 142 17.12 -20.15 16.52
CA ALA A 142 18.56 -20.36 16.69
C ALA A 142 18.95 -21.86 16.72
N ASP A 143 18.09 -22.70 17.30
CA ASP A 143 18.22 -24.17 17.30
C ASP A 143 17.96 -24.81 15.92
N GLY A 144 17.47 -24.04 14.94
CA GLY A 144 17.14 -24.53 13.59
C GLY A 144 15.87 -25.39 13.53
N ALA A 145 14.89 -25.18 14.42
CA ALA A 145 13.66 -25.96 14.43
C ALA A 145 12.71 -25.59 13.27
N ASP A 146 12.37 -26.57 12.43
CA ASP A 146 11.52 -26.40 11.25
C ASP A 146 10.20 -25.68 11.59
N GLY A 147 9.91 -24.59 10.87
CA GLY A 147 8.67 -23.82 11.01
C GLY A 147 8.58 -22.90 12.22
N ALA A 148 9.58 -22.84 13.12
CA ALA A 148 9.58 -21.90 14.25
C ALA A 148 9.66 -20.43 13.79
N ASP A 149 10.33 -20.18 12.66
CA ASP A 149 10.41 -18.91 11.96
C ASP A 149 9.04 -18.43 11.44
N LEU A 150 8.23 -19.36 10.91
CA LEU A 150 6.88 -19.12 10.37
C LEU A 150 5.86 -18.67 11.44
N ILE A 151 6.09 -18.99 12.72
CA ILE A 151 5.22 -18.54 13.82
C ILE A 151 5.40 -17.02 13.97
N LYS A 152 4.37 -16.21 13.70
CA LYS A 152 4.44 -14.75 13.91
C LYS A 152 4.25 -14.38 15.38
N VAL A 153 4.93 -13.34 15.86
CA VAL A 153 4.75 -12.77 17.22
C VAL A 153 3.27 -12.40 17.48
N THR A 154 2.56 -11.91 16.47
CA THR A 154 1.11 -11.64 16.54
C THR A 154 0.29 -12.91 16.81
N THR A 155 0.70 -14.06 16.27
CA THR A 155 0.05 -15.35 16.56
C THR A 155 0.24 -15.72 18.03
N LEU A 156 1.46 -15.64 18.57
CA LEU A 156 1.75 -15.89 19.98
C LEU A 156 0.94 -14.98 20.92
N ARG A 157 0.88 -13.67 20.61
CA ARG A 157 0.05 -12.71 21.36
C ARG A 157 -1.45 -13.04 21.29
N ASN A 158 -1.94 -13.51 20.14
CA ASN A 158 -3.33 -13.95 19.99
C ASN A 158 -3.62 -15.23 20.78
N LEU A 159 -2.69 -16.18 20.87
CA LEU A 159 -2.88 -17.39 21.69
C LEU A 159 -3.13 -17.05 23.16
N VAL A 160 -2.30 -16.16 23.73
CA VAL A 160 -2.48 -15.64 25.10
C VAL A 160 -3.77 -14.82 25.22
N LYS A 161 -4.01 -13.87 24.30
CA LYS A 161 -5.18 -12.97 24.34
C LYS A 161 -6.53 -13.70 24.29
N PHE A 162 -6.61 -14.81 23.56
CA PHE A 162 -7.83 -15.61 23.44
C PHE A 162 -7.87 -16.83 24.39
N GLY A 163 -6.91 -16.96 25.31
CA GLY A 163 -6.90 -17.99 26.34
C GLY A 163 -6.74 -19.42 25.80
N TYR A 164 -6.04 -19.61 24.67
CA TYR A 164 -5.80 -20.93 24.13
C TYR A 164 -4.69 -21.63 24.91
N THR A 165 -5.08 -22.55 25.79
CA THR A 165 -4.18 -23.32 26.69
C THR A 165 -3.94 -24.76 26.24
N ASP A 166 -4.78 -25.27 25.33
CA ASP A 166 -4.74 -26.66 24.84
C ASP A 166 -3.89 -26.82 23.57
N ALA A 167 -3.07 -27.87 23.51
CA ALA A 167 -2.12 -28.11 22.42
C ALA A 167 -2.80 -28.47 21.08
N GLU A 168 -3.94 -29.16 21.08
CA GLU A 168 -4.67 -29.47 19.84
C GLU A 168 -5.28 -28.20 19.24
N THR A 169 -5.81 -27.34 20.10
CA THR A 169 -6.39 -26.03 19.74
C THR A 169 -5.33 -25.05 19.27
N ILE A 170 -4.17 -25.00 19.93
CA ILE A 170 -3.01 -24.20 19.51
C ILE A 170 -2.49 -24.70 18.15
N GLY A 171 -2.37 -26.02 17.96
CA GLY A 171 -1.89 -26.61 16.70
C GLY A 171 -2.72 -26.20 15.48
N LYS A 172 -4.05 -26.12 15.63
CA LYS A 172 -4.99 -25.62 14.60
C LYS A 172 -4.88 -24.12 14.31
N LYS A 173 -4.09 -23.36 15.07
CA LYS A 173 -3.84 -21.91 14.91
C LYS A 173 -2.41 -21.59 14.47
N LEU A 174 -1.52 -22.58 14.41
CA LEU A 174 -0.16 -22.43 13.89
C LEU A 174 -0.11 -22.75 12.38
N PRO A 175 0.88 -22.24 11.64
CA PRO A 175 1.19 -22.73 10.29
C PRO A 175 1.39 -24.25 10.31
N GLY A 176 0.97 -24.97 9.26
CA GLY A 176 0.93 -26.44 9.27
C GLY A 176 2.26 -27.13 9.59
N GLN A 177 3.39 -26.55 9.15
CA GLN A 177 4.73 -27.04 9.47
C GLN A 177 5.12 -26.82 10.95
N ALA A 178 4.55 -25.82 11.62
CA ALA A 178 4.82 -25.47 13.01
C ALA A 178 3.84 -26.14 14.01
N ALA A 179 2.85 -26.90 13.54
CA ALA A 179 1.80 -27.46 14.38
C ALA A 179 2.34 -28.41 15.49
N TYR A 180 3.48 -29.06 15.27
CA TYR A 180 4.12 -29.93 16.27
C TYR A 180 4.65 -29.16 17.50
N LEU A 181 4.97 -27.86 17.34
CA LEU A 181 5.46 -26.99 18.42
C LEU A 181 4.34 -26.55 19.39
N ALA A 182 3.07 -26.84 19.07
CA ALA A 182 1.91 -26.45 19.88
C ALA A 182 1.97 -26.98 21.31
N ARG A 183 2.58 -28.15 21.55
CA ARG A 183 2.73 -28.72 22.89
C ARG A 183 3.68 -27.87 23.76
N GLU A 184 4.80 -27.41 23.21
CA GLU A 184 5.76 -26.56 23.94
C GLU A 184 5.13 -25.20 24.30
N ILE A 185 4.35 -24.62 23.39
CA ILE A 185 3.61 -23.37 23.62
C ILE A 185 2.57 -23.56 24.73
N ALA A 186 1.80 -24.66 24.71
CA ALA A 186 0.86 -25.02 25.78
C ALA A 186 1.55 -25.18 27.14
N GLU A 187 2.71 -25.83 27.18
CA GLU A 187 3.52 -26.03 28.40
C GLU A 187 4.02 -24.70 28.99
N ILE A 188 4.40 -23.72 28.14
CA ILE A 188 4.81 -22.37 28.58
C ILE A 188 3.61 -21.62 29.17
N ILE A 189 2.47 -21.59 28.48
CA ILE A 189 1.25 -20.90 28.96
C ILE A 189 0.80 -21.52 30.31
N ALA A 190 0.75 -22.85 30.38
CA ALA A 190 0.39 -23.57 31.61
C ALA A 190 1.41 -23.45 32.75
N ARG A 191 2.62 -22.94 32.52
CA ARG A 191 3.59 -22.61 33.58
C ARG A 191 3.19 -21.33 34.29
N PHE A 192 2.73 -20.32 33.54
CA PHE A 192 2.29 -19.04 34.11
C PHE A 192 0.94 -19.15 34.84
N ASP A 193 -0.04 -19.89 34.30
CA ASP A 193 -1.31 -20.14 35.02
C ASP A 193 -1.08 -20.81 36.39
N ARG A 194 -0.13 -21.75 36.48
CA ARG A 194 0.25 -22.39 37.75
C ARG A 194 0.99 -21.44 38.70
N SER A 195 1.78 -20.50 38.18
CA SER A 195 2.39 -19.44 38.98
C SER A 195 1.33 -18.53 39.62
N ILE A 196 0.31 -18.14 38.87
CA ILE A 196 -0.80 -17.28 39.35
C ILE A 196 -1.65 -18.01 40.40
N THR A 197 -1.91 -19.31 40.20
CA THR A 197 -2.74 -20.12 41.12
C THR A 197 -2.05 -20.41 42.47
N SER A 198 -0.72 -20.31 42.54
CA SER A 198 0.07 -20.66 43.74
C SER A 198 0.03 -19.59 44.85
N THR A 199 -0.41 -18.37 44.56
CA THR A 199 -0.36 -17.22 45.49
C THR A 199 -1.61 -17.09 46.36
N THR A 200 -2.66 -17.90 46.13
CA THR A 200 -4.02 -17.66 46.68
C THR A 200 -4.52 -18.77 47.62
N ALA A 201 -3.61 -19.53 48.25
CA ALA A 201 -3.96 -20.66 49.13
C ALA A 201 -3.29 -20.57 50.51
N SER A 202 -3.86 -19.76 51.40
CA SER A 202 -3.56 -19.78 52.84
C SER A 202 -4.78 -19.37 53.67
N ASN A 203 -5.73 -20.28 53.85
CA ASN A 203 -6.62 -20.35 55.02
C ASN A 203 -7.41 -21.67 55.01
N THR A 204 -7.18 -22.51 56.04
CA THR A 204 -7.86 -23.80 56.25
C THR A 204 -8.14 -23.97 57.75
N PRO A 205 -9.30 -24.53 58.11
CA PRO A 205 -9.30 -25.76 58.94
C PRO A 205 -10.37 -26.75 58.43
N SER A 206 -10.07 -28.01 58.09
CA SER A 206 -9.54 -29.15 58.88
C SER A 206 -10.61 -29.97 59.64
N SER A 207 -10.88 -31.15 59.05
CA SER A 207 -11.66 -32.38 59.34
C SER A 207 -11.61 -33.01 60.77
N PRO A 208 -12.11 -34.26 61.04
CA PRO A 208 -13.19 -35.14 60.50
C PRO A 208 -14.19 -35.52 61.66
N PRO A 209 -14.62 -36.77 61.99
CA PRO A 209 -15.01 -38.01 61.25
C PRO A 209 -16.42 -38.61 61.62
N GLY A 210 -16.85 -39.72 60.99
CA GLY A 210 -17.96 -40.59 61.46
C GLY A 210 -18.39 -41.69 60.46
N VAL A 211 -18.60 -42.95 60.89
CA VAL A 211 -18.61 -44.16 60.02
C VAL A 211 -19.92 -44.98 60.08
N THR A 212 -20.57 -45.12 58.90
CA THR A 212 -21.24 -46.30 58.24
C THR A 212 -22.09 -47.32 59.05
N PRO A 213 -23.20 -47.87 58.48
CA PRO A 213 -23.07 -49.16 57.76
C PRO A 213 -23.99 -49.39 56.51
N ALA A 214 -23.40 -50.04 55.49
CA ALA A 214 -23.97 -51.03 54.54
C ALA A 214 -25.20 -50.72 53.61
N ARG A 215 -25.47 -51.45 52.51
CA ARG A 215 -24.65 -52.16 51.47
C ARG A 215 -25.59 -52.76 50.39
N THR A 216 -25.60 -52.23 49.16
CA THR A 216 -26.10 -52.95 47.97
C THR A 216 -25.34 -52.48 46.72
N ALA A 217 -25.06 -53.38 45.76
CA ALA A 217 -24.09 -53.19 44.66
C ALA A 217 -24.75 -52.89 43.29
N PRO A 218 -23.98 -52.48 42.26
CA PRO A 218 -23.53 -53.49 41.27
C PRO A 218 -22.13 -53.28 40.64
N PRO A 219 -21.49 -54.37 40.18
CA PRO A 219 -20.50 -54.40 39.08
C PRO A 219 -20.74 -55.63 38.12
N PRO A 220 -19.81 -56.09 37.26
CA PRO A 220 -19.20 -55.45 36.07
C PRO A 220 -19.08 -56.37 34.79
N ARG A 221 -18.38 -55.85 33.75
CA ARG A 221 -17.52 -56.59 32.75
C ARG A 221 -18.16 -57.26 31.49
N PRO A 222 -17.35 -57.71 30.47
CA PRO A 222 -17.68 -57.54 29.04
C PRO A 222 -17.60 -58.86 28.21
N GLU A 223 -17.22 -58.74 26.92
CA GLU A 223 -17.00 -59.76 25.87
C GLU A 223 -18.18 -60.06 24.92
N ALA A 224 -17.85 -60.55 23.72
CA ALA A 224 -18.69 -60.51 22.52
C ALA A 224 -18.95 -61.90 21.94
N SER A 225 -20.14 -62.13 21.35
CA SER A 225 -20.35 -62.95 20.13
C SER A 225 -21.83 -63.24 19.79
N VAL A 226 -22.22 -62.85 18.55
CA VAL A 226 -23.28 -63.35 17.63
C VAL A 226 -24.77 -63.52 18.05
N THR A 227 -25.65 -63.04 17.16
CA THR A 227 -27.02 -63.55 16.80
C THR A 227 -28.27 -62.94 17.49
N ALA A 228 -28.85 -61.91 16.87
CA ALA A 228 -30.29 -61.67 16.69
C ALA A 228 -30.48 -60.47 15.72
N THR A 229 -31.02 -60.68 14.51
CA THR A 229 -32.41 -60.38 14.11
C THR A 229 -32.68 -58.85 13.95
N PRO A 230 -33.13 -58.37 12.77
CA PRO A 230 -33.17 -56.94 12.47
C PRO A 230 -34.26 -56.16 13.24
N PRO A 231 -34.06 -54.87 13.52
CA PRO A 231 -35.13 -53.98 13.97
C PRO A 231 -36.09 -53.70 12.80
N SER A 232 -37.39 -53.86 13.04
CA SER A 232 -38.43 -53.75 12.03
C SER A 232 -38.47 -52.42 11.31
N GLU A 233 -38.82 -52.46 10.03
CA GLU A 233 -39.22 -51.29 9.25
C GLU A 233 -40.36 -50.55 9.96
N HIS A 234 -40.10 -49.32 10.39
CA HIS A 234 -41.18 -48.38 10.64
C HIS A 234 -41.70 -47.89 9.30
N GLU A 235 -42.65 -48.64 8.74
CA GLU A 235 -43.52 -48.19 7.65
C GLU A 235 -44.02 -46.78 7.96
N HIS A 236 -43.46 -45.79 7.27
CA HIS A 236 -44.12 -44.48 7.15
C HIS A 236 -45.35 -44.69 6.28
N ARG A 237 -46.46 -45.07 6.91
CA ARG A 237 -47.79 -45.14 6.31
C ARG A 237 -48.20 -43.71 5.91
N ASN A 238 -47.70 -43.27 4.77
CA ASN A 238 -48.22 -42.14 4.03
C ASN A 238 -49.69 -42.44 3.73
N VAL A 239 -50.59 -41.83 4.49
CA VAL A 239 -52.02 -41.87 4.21
C VAL A 239 -52.21 -41.17 2.86
N PRO A 240 -52.67 -41.85 1.79
CA PRO A 240 -52.85 -41.20 0.51
C PRO A 240 -53.91 -40.11 0.66
N ARG A 241 -53.56 -38.86 0.33
CA ARG A 241 -54.57 -37.81 0.17
C ARG A 241 -55.44 -38.21 -1.02
N ALA A 242 -56.65 -38.69 -0.73
CA ALA A 242 -57.55 -39.25 -1.73
C ALA A 242 -57.72 -38.28 -2.90
N GLN A 243 -57.37 -38.73 -4.10
CA GLN A 243 -57.49 -37.92 -5.31
C GLN A 243 -58.98 -37.79 -5.66
N VAL A 244 -59.47 -36.55 -5.68
CA VAL A 244 -60.88 -36.25 -5.95
C VAL A 244 -61.25 -36.73 -7.37
N GLY A 245 -62.30 -37.54 -7.49
CA GLY A 245 -62.82 -38.03 -8.77
C GLY A 245 -62.31 -39.41 -9.22
N LEU A 246 -61.48 -40.10 -8.43
CA LEU A 246 -61.23 -41.53 -8.67
C LEU A 246 -62.43 -42.38 -8.25
N LEU A 247 -62.76 -43.40 -9.04
CA LEU A 247 -63.71 -44.45 -8.71
C LEU A 247 -63.00 -45.54 -7.91
N HIS A 248 -63.72 -46.20 -7.00
CA HIS A 248 -63.24 -47.37 -6.25
C HIS A 248 -63.29 -48.64 -7.10
N LEU A 249 -62.62 -48.63 -8.26
CA LEU A 249 -62.50 -49.78 -9.18
C LEU A 249 -61.04 -50.19 -9.29
N THR A 250 -60.80 -51.49 -9.24
CA THR A 250 -59.52 -52.17 -9.43
C THR A 250 -59.43 -52.74 -10.85
N HIS A 251 -58.43 -53.58 -11.16
CA HIS A 251 -58.40 -54.29 -12.44
C HIS A 251 -59.46 -55.39 -12.56
N ASP A 252 -59.84 -56.02 -11.45
CA ASP A 252 -60.74 -57.19 -11.42
C ASP A 252 -62.20 -56.80 -11.67
N ASP A 253 -62.54 -55.53 -11.46
CA ASP A 253 -63.89 -54.97 -11.71
C ASP A 253 -64.18 -54.74 -13.20
N PHE A 254 -63.16 -54.76 -14.06
CA PHE A 254 -63.29 -54.60 -15.51
C PHE A 254 -63.20 -55.95 -16.24
N CYS A 255 -63.82 -56.03 -17.42
CA CYS A 255 -63.60 -57.18 -18.31
C CYS A 255 -62.14 -57.28 -18.79
N GLU A 256 -61.69 -58.52 -19.05
CA GLU A 256 -60.45 -58.77 -19.78
C GLU A 256 -60.54 -58.23 -21.21
N TYR A 257 -59.45 -57.62 -21.68
CA TYR A 257 -59.42 -57.01 -23.00
C TYR A 257 -59.42 -58.08 -24.10
N ARG A 258 -60.43 -58.00 -24.98
CA ARG A 258 -60.57 -58.86 -26.16
C ARG A 258 -60.00 -58.14 -27.37
N TYR A 259 -58.98 -58.75 -27.98
CA TYR A 259 -58.47 -58.31 -29.28
C TYR A 259 -59.56 -58.44 -30.35
N VAL A 260 -59.93 -57.30 -30.93
CA VAL A 260 -60.94 -57.20 -31.99
C VAL A 260 -60.25 -57.22 -33.36
N THR A 261 -60.83 -57.90 -34.35
CA THR A 261 -60.31 -57.90 -35.73
C THR A 261 -60.59 -56.57 -36.45
N PRO A 262 -59.71 -56.13 -37.37
CA PRO A 262 -59.77 -54.80 -37.98
C PRO A 262 -61.12 -54.43 -38.61
N ASP A 263 -61.83 -55.38 -39.24
CA ASP A 263 -63.11 -55.13 -39.92
C ASP A 263 -64.26 -54.71 -38.97
N SER A 264 -64.11 -54.98 -37.67
CA SER A 264 -65.08 -54.62 -36.62
C SER A 264 -64.75 -53.28 -35.94
N GLN A 265 -63.63 -52.64 -36.32
CA GLN A 265 -63.02 -51.52 -35.61
C GLN A 265 -63.34 -50.17 -36.28
N ARG A 266 -64.61 -49.93 -36.64
CA ARG A 266 -65.00 -48.79 -37.50
C ARG A 266 -64.98 -47.41 -36.84
N ASP A 267 -64.95 -47.32 -35.51
CA ASP A 267 -65.05 -46.05 -34.77
C ASP A 267 -63.85 -45.71 -33.85
N THR A 268 -62.81 -46.55 -33.75
CA THR A 268 -61.65 -46.19 -32.92
C THR A 268 -60.65 -45.33 -33.70
N ALA A 269 -60.76 -44.01 -33.55
CA ALA A 269 -59.76 -43.06 -34.04
C ALA A 269 -58.36 -43.36 -33.46
N THR A 270 -57.31 -42.90 -34.15
CA THR A 270 -55.91 -42.99 -33.67
C THR A 270 -55.79 -42.44 -32.24
N PRO A 271 -55.14 -43.15 -31.30
CA PRO A 271 -55.00 -42.70 -29.92
C PRO A 271 -54.40 -41.30 -29.83
N ARG A 272 -55.07 -40.42 -29.09
CA ARG A 272 -54.64 -39.02 -28.88
C ARG A 272 -53.42 -38.95 -27.95
N GLN A 273 -52.73 -37.82 -27.93
CA GLN A 273 -51.59 -37.62 -27.03
C GLN A 273 -52.06 -37.18 -25.65
N ILE A 274 -51.55 -37.83 -24.59
CA ILE A 274 -51.75 -37.39 -23.21
C ILE A 274 -50.85 -36.17 -22.96
N LYS A 275 -51.43 -35.08 -22.44
CA LYS A 275 -50.66 -33.95 -21.93
C LYS A 275 -50.18 -34.29 -20.52
N ILE A 276 -48.88 -34.54 -20.37
CA ILE A 276 -48.23 -34.80 -19.08
C ILE A 276 -47.68 -33.46 -18.56
N THR A 277 -47.96 -33.15 -17.30
CA THR A 277 -47.49 -31.93 -16.62
C THR A 277 -46.80 -32.34 -15.32
N PRO A 278 -45.53 -31.97 -15.07
CA PRO A 278 -44.84 -32.33 -13.84
C PRO A 278 -45.48 -31.69 -12.61
N LEU A 279 -45.42 -32.39 -11.48
CA LEU A 279 -45.80 -31.92 -10.15
C LEU A 279 -44.60 -32.11 -9.20
N GLU A 280 -44.65 -31.46 -8.03
CA GLU A 280 -43.64 -31.59 -6.97
C GLU A 280 -43.40 -33.05 -6.53
N ALA A 281 -44.44 -33.88 -6.56
CA ALA A 281 -44.38 -35.29 -6.19
C ALA A 281 -45.13 -36.19 -7.20
N GLY A 282 -44.74 -36.13 -8.48
CA GLY A 282 -45.28 -36.97 -9.55
C GLY A 282 -45.60 -36.22 -10.83
N VAL A 283 -46.60 -36.68 -11.58
CA VAL A 283 -47.11 -36.02 -12.79
C VAL A 283 -48.64 -35.95 -12.79
N ARG A 284 -49.19 -34.90 -13.43
CA ARG A 284 -50.59 -34.81 -13.80
C ARG A 284 -50.77 -35.15 -15.27
N LEU A 285 -51.56 -36.19 -15.53
CA LEU A 285 -52.01 -36.61 -16.84
C LEU A 285 -53.30 -35.84 -17.17
N SER A 286 -53.38 -35.26 -18.35
CA SER A 286 -54.59 -34.63 -18.89
C SER A 286 -54.89 -35.17 -20.28
N PHE A 287 -56.14 -35.52 -20.56
CA PHE A 287 -56.56 -36.11 -21.82
C PHE A 287 -57.93 -35.56 -22.24
N GLU A 288 -58.23 -35.65 -23.53
CA GLU A 288 -59.50 -35.15 -24.08
C GLU A 288 -60.65 -36.13 -23.83
N ALA A 289 -61.86 -35.60 -23.68
CA ALA A 289 -63.06 -36.42 -23.47
C ALA A 289 -63.39 -37.27 -24.71
N PHE A 290 -63.85 -38.49 -24.46
CA PHE A 290 -64.67 -39.22 -25.41
C PHE A 290 -66.14 -38.75 -25.27
N VAL A 291 -66.84 -38.62 -26.40
CA VAL A 291 -68.26 -38.24 -26.44
C VAL A 291 -69.08 -39.50 -26.69
N PRO A 292 -69.79 -40.05 -25.67
CA PRO A 292 -70.61 -41.24 -25.85
C PRO A 292 -71.92 -40.91 -26.57
N GLU A 293 -72.61 -41.96 -27.05
CA GLU A 293 -74.01 -41.84 -27.49
C GLU A 293 -74.92 -41.39 -26.33
N ALA A 294 -76.05 -40.76 -26.67
CA ALA A 294 -77.01 -40.27 -25.69
C ALA A 294 -77.51 -41.39 -24.76
N GLY A 295 -77.40 -41.17 -23.44
CA GLY A 295 -77.79 -42.15 -22.42
C GLY A 295 -76.70 -43.15 -22.02
N LYS A 296 -75.50 -43.08 -22.59
CA LYS A 296 -74.32 -43.85 -22.15
C LYS A 296 -73.36 -42.99 -21.33
N MET A 297 -72.70 -43.60 -20.35
CA MET A 297 -71.61 -43.01 -19.57
C MET A 297 -70.24 -43.58 -19.98
N VAL A 298 -69.18 -42.89 -19.57
CA VAL A 298 -67.79 -43.24 -19.88
C VAL A 298 -66.99 -43.41 -18.58
N ILE A 299 -66.16 -44.44 -18.53
CA ILE A 299 -65.11 -44.62 -17.50
C ILE A 299 -63.76 -44.66 -18.21
N TYR A 300 -62.82 -43.86 -17.71
CA TYR A 300 -61.42 -43.86 -18.14
C TYR A 300 -60.60 -44.73 -17.18
N ARG A 301 -60.08 -45.85 -17.68
CA ARG A 301 -59.11 -46.71 -16.99
C ARG A 301 -57.72 -46.26 -17.38
N VAL A 302 -57.05 -45.53 -16.49
CA VAL A 302 -55.71 -44.98 -16.73
C VAL A 302 -54.67 -45.94 -16.17
N VAL A 303 -53.76 -46.40 -17.03
CA VAL A 303 -52.73 -47.40 -16.70
C VAL A 303 -51.37 -46.88 -17.11
N ALA A 304 -50.33 -47.33 -16.41
CA ALA A 304 -48.95 -47.05 -16.75
C ALA A 304 -48.13 -48.34 -16.87
N ALA A 305 -46.97 -48.25 -17.52
CA ALA A 305 -45.92 -49.25 -17.40
C ALA A 305 -44.56 -48.56 -17.41
N ASP A 306 -43.67 -49.00 -16.52
CA ASP A 306 -42.27 -48.62 -16.53
C ASP A 306 -41.56 -49.37 -17.66
N GLY A 307 -40.99 -48.62 -18.62
CA GLY A 307 -40.44 -49.15 -19.86
C GLY A 307 -41.49 -49.19 -20.99
N SER A 308 -41.67 -50.38 -21.58
CA SER A 308 -42.52 -50.57 -22.76
C SER A 308 -44.01 -50.37 -22.46
N PRO A 309 -44.79 -49.78 -23.40
CA PRO A 309 -46.23 -49.61 -23.23
C PRO A 309 -46.96 -50.96 -23.09
N PRO A 310 -47.96 -51.08 -22.20
CA PRO A 310 -48.66 -52.34 -22.01
C PRO A 310 -49.51 -52.68 -23.25
N ARG A 311 -49.57 -53.98 -23.60
CA ARG A 311 -50.31 -54.47 -24.79
C ARG A 311 -51.83 -54.60 -24.58
N LYS A 312 -52.28 -54.50 -23.33
CA LYS A 312 -53.68 -54.57 -22.88
C LYS A 312 -53.81 -53.86 -21.52
N PRO A 313 -54.95 -53.25 -21.17
CA PRO A 313 -55.09 -52.42 -19.97
C PRO A 313 -54.75 -53.14 -18.67
N GLU A 314 -55.15 -54.40 -18.51
CA GLU A 314 -54.89 -55.22 -17.32
C GLU A 314 -53.43 -55.69 -17.17
N ALA A 315 -52.56 -55.38 -18.13
CA ALA A 315 -51.13 -55.70 -18.07
C ALA A 315 -50.24 -54.51 -17.69
N GLY A 316 -50.81 -53.33 -17.44
CA GLY A 316 -50.10 -52.17 -16.89
C GLY A 316 -50.56 -51.87 -15.47
N ASP A 317 -49.76 -51.16 -14.68
CA ASP A 317 -50.13 -50.76 -13.32
C ASP A 317 -51.24 -49.71 -13.34
N LEU A 318 -52.40 -50.02 -12.73
CA LEU A 318 -53.51 -49.08 -12.58
C LEU A 318 -53.06 -47.78 -11.89
N VAL A 319 -53.19 -46.65 -12.60
CA VAL A 319 -53.07 -45.30 -12.02
C VAL A 319 -54.38 -44.94 -11.32
N GLY A 320 -55.50 -45.25 -11.98
CA GLY A 320 -56.85 -45.09 -11.43
C GLY A 320 -57.93 -45.26 -12.48
N ALA A 321 -59.15 -45.53 -12.02
CA ALA A 321 -60.37 -45.43 -12.82
C ALA A 321 -61.08 -44.10 -12.50
N THR A 322 -61.58 -43.38 -13.50
CA THR A 322 -62.23 -42.08 -13.28
C THR A 322 -63.24 -41.71 -14.37
N THR A 323 -64.16 -40.81 -14.07
CA THR A 323 -64.98 -40.08 -15.05
C THR A 323 -64.39 -38.71 -15.41
N ALA A 324 -63.36 -38.26 -14.68
CA ALA A 324 -62.67 -36.99 -14.91
C ALA A 324 -61.63 -37.10 -16.03
N LEU A 325 -61.21 -35.93 -16.54
CA LEU A 325 -60.24 -35.80 -17.65
C LEU A 325 -58.79 -35.59 -17.18
N GLN A 326 -58.55 -35.73 -15.87
CA GLN A 326 -57.24 -35.53 -15.24
C GLN A 326 -56.99 -36.57 -14.16
N VAL A 327 -55.79 -37.15 -14.15
CA VAL A 327 -55.33 -38.10 -13.14
C VAL A 327 -53.90 -37.77 -12.70
N GLU A 328 -53.58 -37.93 -11.42
CA GLU A 328 -52.22 -37.76 -10.92
C GLU A 328 -51.55 -39.13 -10.70
N ASP A 329 -50.34 -39.33 -11.24
CA ASP A 329 -49.48 -40.45 -10.86
C ASP A 329 -48.36 -39.95 -9.95
N ARG A 330 -48.31 -40.47 -8.73
CA ARG A 330 -47.30 -40.14 -7.71
C ARG A 330 -46.37 -41.30 -7.37
N ARG A 331 -46.46 -42.42 -8.10
CA ARG A 331 -45.62 -43.61 -7.86
C ARG A 331 -44.20 -43.33 -8.34
N PRO A 332 -43.15 -43.72 -7.59
CA PRO A 332 -41.76 -43.53 -8.03
C PRO A 332 -41.49 -44.24 -9.36
N LEU A 333 -40.64 -43.65 -10.20
CA LEU A 333 -40.19 -44.25 -11.46
C LEU A 333 -39.23 -45.43 -11.17
N ARG A 334 -39.30 -46.50 -11.95
CA ARG A 334 -38.32 -47.61 -11.92
C ARG A 334 -37.39 -47.63 -13.13
N THR A 335 -37.77 -46.95 -14.21
CA THR A 335 -37.05 -46.86 -15.48
C THR A 335 -37.11 -45.43 -16.01
N ALA A 336 -36.22 -45.09 -16.94
CA ALA A 336 -36.10 -43.73 -17.47
C ALA A 336 -37.30 -43.28 -18.32
N VAL A 337 -38.13 -44.22 -18.79
CA VAL A 337 -39.43 -43.93 -19.41
C VAL A 337 -40.55 -44.60 -18.63
N ARG A 338 -41.65 -43.87 -18.41
CA ARG A 338 -42.95 -44.43 -18.02
C ARG A 338 -43.96 -44.16 -19.12
N SER A 339 -44.52 -45.23 -19.67
CA SER A 339 -45.55 -45.19 -20.70
C SER A 339 -46.94 -45.15 -20.06
N TYR A 340 -47.78 -44.20 -20.47
CA TYR A 340 -49.16 -44.04 -20.00
C TYR A 340 -50.16 -44.33 -21.12
N GLN A 341 -51.28 -44.96 -20.74
CA GLN A 341 -52.41 -45.23 -21.63
C GLN A 341 -53.74 -44.94 -20.91
N VAL A 342 -54.68 -44.35 -21.65
CA VAL A 342 -56.06 -44.11 -21.20
C VAL A 342 -56.98 -45.01 -22.02
N TRP A 343 -57.61 -45.98 -21.36
CA TRP A 343 -58.56 -46.89 -21.96
C TRP A 343 -59.99 -46.44 -21.65
N CYS A 344 -60.80 -46.29 -22.69
CA CYS A 344 -62.17 -45.79 -22.60
C CYS A 344 -63.15 -46.97 -22.57
N HIS A 345 -63.89 -47.08 -21.47
CA HIS A 345 -65.00 -47.99 -21.27
C HIS A 345 -66.32 -47.21 -21.40
N VAL A 346 -67.31 -47.78 -22.10
CA VAL A 346 -68.60 -47.12 -22.39
C VAL A 346 -69.73 -48.08 -22.06
N GLY A 347 -70.77 -47.61 -21.38
CA GLY A 347 -71.94 -48.41 -21.01
C GLY A 347 -73.11 -47.56 -20.52
N VAL A 348 -74.24 -48.19 -20.22
CA VAL A 348 -75.44 -47.47 -19.71
C VAL A 348 -75.32 -47.05 -18.25
N ASP A 349 -74.53 -47.78 -17.48
CA ASP A 349 -74.17 -47.49 -16.09
C ASP A 349 -72.70 -47.90 -15.83
N GLN A 350 -72.24 -47.78 -14.57
CA GLN A 350 -70.85 -48.04 -14.21
C GLN A 350 -70.45 -49.51 -14.41
N ASP A 351 -71.35 -50.44 -14.06
CA ASP A 351 -71.06 -51.88 -14.05
C ASP A 351 -71.21 -52.47 -15.46
N ASP A 352 -72.08 -51.90 -16.30
CA ASP A 352 -72.15 -52.18 -17.74
C ASP A 352 -70.89 -51.65 -18.45
N ALA A 353 -70.50 -50.40 -18.19
CA ALA A 353 -69.29 -49.82 -18.79
C ALA A 353 -68.04 -50.64 -18.46
N ALA A 354 -67.86 -51.03 -17.19
CA ALA A 354 -66.71 -51.83 -16.78
C ALA A 354 -66.67 -53.23 -17.45
N ARG A 355 -67.85 -53.83 -17.71
CA ARG A 355 -68.00 -55.12 -18.41
C ARG A 355 -67.88 -55.04 -19.94
N ASN A 356 -67.96 -53.85 -20.52
CA ASN A 356 -67.78 -53.63 -21.96
C ASN A 356 -66.31 -53.50 -22.35
N ASN A 357 -65.95 -54.10 -23.49
CA ASN A 357 -64.57 -54.14 -24.00
C ASN A 357 -64.06 -52.72 -24.31
N PRO A 358 -62.95 -52.26 -23.72
CA PRO A 358 -62.48 -50.90 -23.91
C PRO A 358 -61.77 -50.71 -25.26
N PHE A 359 -61.56 -49.44 -25.61
CA PHE A 359 -60.62 -49.04 -26.67
C PHE A 359 -59.59 -48.03 -26.14
N LEU A 360 -58.41 -48.00 -26.76
CA LEU A 360 -57.34 -47.07 -26.38
C LEU A 360 -57.67 -45.66 -26.89
N LEU A 361 -57.96 -44.74 -25.96
CA LEU A 361 -58.33 -43.36 -26.27
C LEU A 361 -57.09 -42.45 -26.44
N ALA A 362 -56.12 -42.58 -25.53
CA ALA A 362 -54.93 -41.75 -25.53
C ALA A 362 -53.69 -42.48 -25.00
N LYS A 363 -52.50 -42.04 -25.45
CA LYS A 363 -51.20 -42.52 -24.96
C LYS A 363 -50.19 -41.38 -24.79
N GLY A 364 -49.17 -41.58 -23.96
CA GLY A 364 -48.07 -40.64 -23.76
C GLY A 364 -46.92 -41.27 -22.98
N HIS A 365 -45.78 -40.58 -22.91
CA HIS A 365 -44.59 -41.06 -22.21
C HIS A 365 -44.03 -39.94 -21.34
N GLU A 366 -43.79 -40.20 -20.05
CA GLU A 366 -42.94 -39.35 -19.21
C GLU A 366 -41.51 -39.87 -19.33
N ILE A 367 -40.58 -38.97 -19.60
CA ILE A 367 -39.14 -39.25 -19.68
C ILE A 367 -38.49 -38.62 -18.45
N SER A 368 -37.85 -39.44 -17.63
CA SER A 368 -37.15 -38.96 -16.44
C SER A 368 -36.04 -38.00 -16.85
N PRO A 369 -35.94 -36.82 -16.21
CA PRO A 369 -34.70 -36.05 -16.23
C PRO A 369 -33.57 -36.82 -15.54
N VAL A 370 -32.35 -36.29 -15.69
CA VAL A 370 -31.24 -36.63 -14.78
C VAL A 370 -31.62 -36.26 -13.34
N SER A 371 -31.10 -36.98 -12.36
CA SER A 371 -31.25 -36.68 -10.93
C SER A 371 -29.87 -36.38 -10.33
N ASP A 372 -29.83 -35.75 -9.16
CA ASP A 372 -28.58 -35.45 -8.43
C ASP A 372 -27.56 -34.65 -9.29
N PHE A 373 -28.03 -33.66 -10.07
CA PHE A 373 -27.19 -32.89 -10.99
C PHE A 373 -26.31 -31.89 -10.23
N GLU A 374 -25.04 -32.28 -10.00
CA GLU A 374 -24.03 -31.45 -9.36
C GLU A 374 -22.92 -31.06 -10.35
N ILE A 375 -22.28 -29.91 -10.11
CA ILE A 375 -21.12 -29.46 -10.88
C ILE A 375 -19.98 -29.10 -9.95
N HIS A 376 -18.81 -29.63 -10.25
CA HIS A 376 -17.57 -29.40 -9.53
C HIS A 376 -16.56 -28.66 -10.43
N ILE A 377 -15.77 -27.77 -9.83
CA ILE A 377 -14.70 -27.03 -10.50
C ILE A 377 -13.39 -27.34 -9.78
N THR A 378 -12.43 -27.92 -10.50
CA THR A 378 -11.13 -28.34 -9.95
C THR A 378 -10.03 -28.00 -10.94
N GLU A 379 -9.10 -27.12 -10.56
CA GLU A 379 -7.89 -26.79 -11.35
C GLU A 379 -8.15 -26.41 -12.82
N GLY A 380 -9.24 -25.67 -13.09
CA GLY A 380 -9.63 -25.25 -14.44
C GLY A 380 -10.41 -26.31 -15.25
N ARG A 381 -10.56 -27.53 -14.72
CA ARG A 381 -11.52 -28.53 -15.21
C ARG A 381 -12.87 -28.30 -14.57
N ILE A 382 -13.93 -28.35 -15.36
CA ILE A 382 -15.31 -28.44 -14.87
C ILE A 382 -15.80 -29.86 -15.12
N SER A 383 -16.48 -30.46 -14.13
CA SER A 383 -17.13 -31.76 -14.29
C SER A 383 -18.52 -31.72 -13.70
N GLY A 384 -19.50 -32.17 -14.47
CA GLY A 384 -20.85 -32.43 -13.96
C GLY A 384 -21.04 -33.91 -13.69
N GLU A 385 -21.71 -34.24 -12.59
CA GLU A 385 -22.08 -35.60 -12.20
C GLU A 385 -23.61 -35.66 -11.99
N TRP A 386 -24.20 -36.83 -12.26
CA TRP A 386 -25.64 -37.06 -12.08
C TRP A 386 -25.98 -38.55 -12.10
N THR A 387 -27.20 -38.88 -11.70
CA THR A 387 -27.78 -40.22 -11.84
C THR A 387 -28.83 -40.26 -12.95
N VAL A 388 -28.90 -41.38 -13.68
CA VAL A 388 -29.96 -41.68 -14.65
C VAL A 388 -30.66 -42.99 -14.30
N PHE A 389 -31.96 -43.05 -14.57
CA PHE A 389 -32.71 -44.30 -14.45
C PHE A 389 -32.32 -45.29 -15.57
N PRO A 390 -32.52 -46.62 -15.35
CA PRO A 390 -32.30 -47.62 -16.39
C PRO A 390 -33.14 -47.34 -17.65
N GLY A 391 -32.48 -47.34 -18.82
CA GLY A 391 -33.10 -47.09 -20.13
C GLY A 391 -32.71 -45.76 -20.78
N ALA A 392 -32.08 -44.83 -20.04
CA ALA A 392 -31.34 -43.74 -20.65
C ALA A 392 -30.09 -44.31 -21.34
N HIS A 393 -29.80 -43.87 -22.57
CA HIS A 393 -28.66 -44.35 -23.36
C HIS A 393 -27.65 -43.24 -23.70
N ARG A 394 -28.07 -41.98 -23.53
CA ARG A 394 -27.21 -40.80 -23.63
C ARG A 394 -27.76 -39.66 -22.76
N VAL A 395 -26.92 -38.72 -22.37
CA VAL A 395 -27.30 -37.39 -21.86
C VAL A 395 -26.66 -36.32 -22.73
N LYS A 396 -27.47 -35.38 -23.20
CA LYS A 396 -27.01 -34.19 -23.92
C LYS A 396 -26.68 -33.10 -22.91
N VAL A 397 -25.49 -32.53 -23.05
CA VAL A 397 -24.96 -31.49 -22.17
C VAL A 397 -24.73 -30.23 -23.00
N TYR A 398 -25.19 -29.10 -22.50
CA TYR A 398 -25.02 -27.80 -23.15
C TYR A 398 -24.29 -26.83 -22.22
N ARG A 399 -23.30 -26.11 -22.75
CA ARG A 399 -22.65 -24.95 -22.09
C ARG A 399 -23.13 -23.66 -22.77
N ILE A 400 -24.03 -22.94 -22.10
CA ILE A 400 -24.65 -21.73 -22.64
C ILE A 400 -24.04 -20.50 -21.93
N PRO A 401 -23.33 -19.60 -22.63
CA PRO A 401 -22.80 -18.38 -22.02
C PRO A 401 -23.94 -17.43 -21.66
N LEU A 402 -23.98 -16.96 -20.41
CA LEU A 402 -24.99 -16.03 -19.92
C LEU A 402 -24.64 -14.56 -20.23
N ASP A 403 -23.35 -14.26 -20.37
CA ASP A 403 -22.86 -12.92 -20.67
C ASP A 403 -22.92 -12.66 -22.20
N GLY A 404 -24.13 -12.61 -22.77
CA GLY A 404 -24.33 -12.35 -24.19
C GLY A 404 -25.79 -12.44 -24.67
N VAL A 405 -25.99 -12.41 -26.00
CA VAL A 405 -27.32 -12.60 -26.65
C VAL A 405 -27.49 -14.05 -27.13
N ALA A 406 -26.85 -15.00 -26.47
CA ALA A 406 -26.84 -16.41 -26.85
C ALA A 406 -28.27 -16.99 -26.76
N ARG A 407 -28.67 -17.77 -27.76
CA ARG A 407 -29.94 -18.50 -27.71
C ARG A 407 -29.75 -19.75 -26.87
N ILE A 408 -30.52 -19.82 -25.78
CA ILE A 408 -30.56 -20.92 -24.81
C ILE A 408 -30.76 -22.31 -25.48
N ASP A 409 -31.43 -22.34 -26.64
CA ASP A 409 -31.72 -23.57 -27.37
C ASP A 409 -30.85 -23.78 -28.64
N ASP A 410 -29.74 -23.06 -28.79
CA ASP A 410 -28.84 -23.23 -29.95
C ASP A 410 -28.06 -24.56 -29.88
N PRO A 411 -28.18 -25.46 -30.88
CA PRO A 411 -27.41 -26.71 -30.92
C PRO A 411 -25.89 -26.51 -30.95
N GLN A 412 -25.37 -25.32 -31.21
CA GLN A 412 -23.94 -25.01 -31.10
C GLN A 412 -23.42 -25.14 -29.65
N HIS A 413 -24.27 -24.96 -28.64
CA HIS A 413 -23.88 -25.07 -27.24
C HIS A 413 -23.72 -26.52 -26.74
N GLU A 414 -24.07 -27.55 -27.52
CA GLU A 414 -23.87 -28.96 -27.14
C GLU A 414 -22.36 -29.29 -27.03
N ILE A 415 -21.90 -29.68 -25.83
CA ILE A 415 -20.54 -30.13 -25.53
C ILE A 415 -20.49 -31.67 -25.42
N CYS A 416 -19.30 -32.25 -25.29
CA CYS A 416 -19.10 -33.72 -25.16
C CYS A 416 -19.86 -34.54 -26.24
N ARG A 417 -19.87 -34.03 -27.48
CA ARG A 417 -20.61 -34.63 -28.60
C ARG A 417 -20.08 -36.02 -28.94
N GLY A 418 -21.00 -36.94 -29.27
CA GLY A 418 -20.66 -38.33 -29.62
C GLY A 418 -20.35 -39.23 -28.42
N GLN A 419 -20.32 -38.71 -27.20
CA GLN A 419 -20.22 -39.49 -25.96
C GLN A 419 -21.60 -39.75 -25.35
N ALA A 420 -21.69 -40.80 -24.53
CA ALA A 420 -22.93 -41.20 -23.86
C ALA A 420 -23.25 -40.31 -22.65
N ASN A 421 -22.24 -39.90 -21.86
CA ASN A 421 -22.43 -39.02 -20.69
C ASN A 421 -23.51 -39.55 -19.71
N VAL A 422 -23.63 -40.86 -19.50
CA VAL A 422 -24.70 -41.41 -18.65
C VAL A 422 -24.46 -41.20 -17.15
N ASP A 423 -23.21 -40.93 -16.80
CA ASP A 423 -22.65 -40.76 -15.46
C ASP A 423 -22.07 -39.35 -15.20
N GLY A 424 -21.78 -38.57 -16.24
CA GLY A 424 -21.29 -37.20 -16.10
C GLY A 424 -20.72 -36.58 -17.38
N PHE A 425 -20.09 -35.41 -17.26
CA PHE A 425 -19.26 -34.79 -18.30
C PHE A 425 -17.95 -34.21 -17.73
N ALA A 426 -16.99 -33.93 -18.61
CA ALA A 426 -15.84 -33.08 -18.31
C ALA A 426 -15.67 -32.01 -19.39
N ASP A 427 -15.52 -30.75 -18.97
CA ASP A 427 -15.33 -29.59 -19.82
C ASP A 427 -14.00 -28.88 -19.47
N TRP A 428 -13.27 -28.52 -20.52
CA TRP A 428 -11.95 -27.91 -20.51
C TRP A 428 -11.92 -26.58 -21.29
N ASP A 429 -12.96 -26.30 -22.06
CA ASP A 429 -13.00 -25.20 -23.03
C ASP A 429 -13.80 -23.99 -22.51
N ALA A 430 -14.15 -23.98 -21.23
CA ALA A 430 -14.91 -22.91 -20.59
C ALA A 430 -13.97 -21.78 -20.13
N GLU A 431 -14.30 -20.53 -20.49
CA GLU A 431 -13.40 -19.41 -20.27
C GLU A 431 -13.44 -18.92 -18.80
N PRO A 432 -12.27 -18.77 -18.13
CA PRO A 432 -12.19 -18.21 -16.78
C PRO A 432 -12.79 -16.81 -16.67
N GLY A 433 -13.59 -16.58 -15.62
CA GLY A 433 -14.25 -15.31 -15.34
C GLY A 433 -15.59 -15.08 -16.07
N LEU A 434 -16.05 -16.01 -16.91
CA LEU A 434 -17.39 -15.96 -17.52
C LEU A 434 -18.44 -16.74 -16.71
N ARG A 435 -19.71 -16.39 -16.91
CA ARG A 435 -20.87 -17.13 -16.38
C ARG A 435 -21.50 -18.02 -17.45
N TYR A 436 -21.73 -19.27 -17.09
CA TYR A 436 -22.36 -20.27 -17.95
C TYR A 436 -23.57 -20.91 -17.26
N LEU A 437 -24.61 -21.20 -18.04
CA LEU A 437 -25.67 -22.14 -17.69
C LEU A 437 -25.32 -23.50 -18.28
N TYR A 438 -25.11 -24.48 -17.43
CA TYR A 438 -24.98 -25.88 -17.83
C TYR A 438 -26.36 -26.54 -17.80
N ARG A 439 -26.73 -27.21 -18.89
CA ARG A 439 -28.02 -27.88 -19.07
C ARG A 439 -27.81 -29.34 -19.44
N ALA A 440 -28.49 -30.25 -18.74
CA ALA A 440 -28.48 -31.69 -19.00
C ALA A 440 -29.88 -32.20 -19.39
N CYS A 441 -29.97 -32.97 -20.48
CA CYS A 441 -31.19 -33.62 -20.95
C CYS A 441 -30.93 -35.11 -21.23
N ALA A 442 -31.66 -36.01 -20.57
CA ALA A 442 -31.55 -37.45 -20.82
C ALA A 442 -32.20 -37.84 -22.14
N GLU A 443 -31.57 -38.75 -22.89
CA GLU A 443 -31.97 -39.19 -24.23
C GLU A 443 -32.42 -40.66 -24.18
N ILE A 444 -33.63 -40.93 -24.71
CA ILE A 444 -34.25 -42.26 -24.75
C ILE A 444 -34.82 -42.53 -26.16
N ALA A 445 -34.61 -43.75 -26.67
CA ALA A 445 -35.26 -44.23 -27.87
C ALA A 445 -36.61 -44.91 -27.51
N ILE A 446 -37.72 -44.34 -27.98
CA ILE A 446 -39.08 -44.89 -27.80
C ILE A 446 -39.62 -45.21 -29.18
N ASP A 447 -40.01 -46.46 -29.42
CA ASP A 447 -40.47 -46.96 -30.74
C ASP A 447 -39.50 -46.61 -31.91
N GLY A 448 -38.19 -46.54 -31.62
CA GLY A 448 -37.14 -46.16 -32.58
C GLY A 448 -36.96 -44.66 -32.79
N ILE A 449 -37.73 -43.81 -32.10
CA ILE A 449 -37.64 -42.35 -32.15
C ILE A 449 -36.92 -41.84 -30.89
N THR A 450 -35.84 -41.09 -31.08
CA THR A 450 -35.16 -40.37 -30.00
C THR A 450 -36.06 -39.28 -29.42
N GLN A 451 -36.22 -39.28 -28.10
CA GLN A 451 -36.88 -38.23 -27.33
C GLN A 451 -35.97 -37.78 -26.17
N LEU A 452 -36.14 -36.52 -25.75
CA LEU A 452 -35.38 -35.91 -24.65
C LEU A 452 -36.26 -35.72 -23.42
N SER A 453 -35.66 -35.81 -22.24
CA SER A 453 -36.26 -35.37 -20.98
C SER A 453 -36.51 -33.86 -20.97
N ARG A 454 -37.25 -33.38 -19.96
CA ARG A 454 -37.13 -31.98 -19.54
C ARG A 454 -35.68 -31.67 -19.14
N PRO A 455 -35.19 -30.43 -19.35
CA PRO A 455 -33.85 -30.04 -18.93
C PRO A 455 -33.72 -29.98 -17.40
N VAL A 456 -32.52 -30.27 -16.91
CA VAL A 456 -32.05 -29.86 -15.58
C VAL A 456 -30.90 -28.88 -15.79
N GLU A 457 -30.85 -27.82 -15.00
CA GLU A 457 -29.98 -26.67 -15.25
C GLU A 457 -29.25 -26.22 -13.98
N HIS A 458 -28.01 -25.78 -14.15
CA HIS A 458 -27.16 -25.26 -13.07
C HIS A 458 -26.31 -24.09 -13.60
N GLU A 459 -26.40 -22.93 -12.95
CA GLU A 459 -25.54 -21.77 -13.26
C GLU A 459 -24.18 -21.92 -12.57
N VAL A 460 -23.10 -21.55 -13.28
CA VAL A 460 -21.73 -21.64 -12.79
C VAL A 460 -20.92 -20.42 -13.26
N THR A 461 -20.24 -19.75 -12.33
CA THR A 461 -19.20 -18.74 -12.63
C THR A 461 -17.85 -19.44 -12.61
N ILE A 462 -17.07 -19.33 -13.69
CA ILE A 462 -15.73 -19.96 -13.73
C ILE A 462 -14.74 -19.06 -12.95
N PRO A 463 -14.03 -19.57 -11.93
CA PRO A 463 -13.07 -18.78 -11.18
C PRO A 463 -11.88 -18.39 -12.07
N VAL A 464 -11.32 -17.19 -11.83
CA VAL A 464 -10.12 -16.71 -12.51
C VAL A 464 -9.00 -16.44 -11.51
N THR A 465 -7.75 -16.45 -11.96
CA THR A 465 -6.61 -15.95 -11.17
C THR A 465 -5.91 -14.89 -11.99
N LEU A 466 -6.13 -13.63 -11.63
CA LEU A 466 -5.57 -12.49 -12.35
C LEU A 466 -4.07 -12.33 -12.05
N THR A 467 -3.27 -12.19 -13.12
CA THR A 467 -1.83 -11.93 -13.03
C THR A 467 -1.60 -10.45 -12.68
N PRO A 468 -0.83 -10.14 -11.62
CA PRO A 468 -0.42 -8.77 -11.33
C PRO A 468 0.65 -8.30 -12.32
N VAL A 469 0.57 -7.05 -12.75
CA VAL A 469 1.67 -6.38 -13.46
C VAL A 469 2.78 -6.03 -12.47
N VAL A 470 4.01 -6.47 -12.73
CA VAL A 470 5.16 -6.30 -11.82
C VAL A 470 6.30 -5.49 -12.44
N ASP A 471 6.23 -5.26 -13.76
CA ASP A 471 7.27 -4.75 -14.65
C ASP A 471 6.91 -3.38 -15.26
N LEU A 472 5.91 -2.70 -14.70
CA LEU A 472 5.52 -1.36 -15.17
C LEU A 472 6.74 -0.43 -15.14
N SER A 473 6.89 0.34 -16.21
CA SER A 473 7.95 1.31 -16.41
C SER A 473 7.37 2.63 -16.92
N ILE A 474 8.06 3.72 -16.62
CA ILE A 474 7.68 5.08 -16.99
C ILE A 474 8.91 5.67 -17.70
N THR A 475 8.72 6.26 -18.87
CA THR A 475 9.81 6.81 -19.68
C THR A 475 9.40 8.17 -20.26
N PRO A 476 10.33 9.14 -20.41
CA PRO A 476 10.05 10.38 -21.13
C PRO A 476 9.47 10.09 -22.52
N SER A 477 8.43 10.81 -22.93
CA SER A 477 7.83 10.61 -24.24
C SER A 477 8.75 11.13 -25.34
N ALA A 478 9.01 10.32 -26.35
CA ALA A 478 9.88 10.69 -27.48
C ALA A 478 9.23 11.68 -28.45
N VAL A 479 7.94 11.98 -28.29
CA VAL A 479 7.14 12.82 -29.20
C VAL A 479 6.76 14.16 -28.57
N GLU A 480 6.49 14.21 -27.27
CA GLU A 480 6.10 15.43 -26.54
C GLU A 480 6.97 15.64 -25.29
N SER A 481 7.82 16.67 -25.32
CA SER A 481 8.62 17.10 -24.16
C SER A 481 7.72 17.41 -22.96
N GLY A 482 8.11 16.94 -21.77
CA GLY A 482 7.34 17.12 -20.54
C GLY A 482 6.20 16.12 -20.33
N ARG A 483 6.01 15.16 -21.24
CA ARG A 483 5.10 14.01 -21.05
C ARG A 483 5.86 12.70 -20.82
N VAL A 484 5.16 11.70 -20.30
CA VAL A 484 5.69 10.35 -20.10
C VAL A 484 4.85 9.30 -20.82
N ASP A 485 5.53 8.27 -21.32
CA ASP A 485 4.92 7.03 -21.79
C ASP A 485 5.00 5.99 -20.67
N ILE A 486 3.93 5.23 -20.47
CA ILE A 486 3.83 4.18 -19.43
C ILE A 486 3.71 2.83 -20.13
N VAL A 487 4.62 1.90 -19.84
CA VAL A 487 4.77 0.62 -20.56
C VAL A 487 4.82 -0.56 -19.57
N TRP A 488 4.14 -1.66 -19.90
CA TRP A 488 4.09 -2.89 -19.08
C TRP A 488 3.80 -4.13 -19.92
N THR A 489 4.08 -5.34 -19.41
CA THR A 489 3.68 -6.61 -20.05
C THR A 489 2.19 -6.88 -19.87
N ALA A 490 1.47 -7.10 -20.98
CA ALA A 490 0.03 -7.33 -20.93
C ALA A 490 -0.29 -8.69 -20.27
N PRO A 491 -1.20 -8.74 -19.27
CA PRO A 491 -1.56 -9.99 -18.63
C PRO A 491 -2.33 -10.89 -19.62
N PRO A 492 -2.24 -12.23 -19.53
CA PRO A 492 -2.93 -13.14 -20.44
C PRO A 492 -4.46 -13.02 -20.42
N ILE A 493 -5.02 -12.58 -19.30
CA ILE A 493 -6.46 -12.40 -19.08
C ILE A 493 -6.69 -11.09 -18.31
N GLY A 494 -7.76 -10.37 -18.67
CA GLY A 494 -8.15 -9.11 -18.04
C GLY A 494 -7.56 -7.87 -18.72
N ARG A 495 -8.02 -6.70 -18.29
CA ARG A 495 -7.54 -5.38 -18.75
C ARG A 495 -6.78 -4.69 -17.63
N VAL A 496 -5.75 -3.92 -17.96
CA VAL A 496 -4.99 -3.15 -16.96
C VAL A 496 -5.54 -1.73 -16.88
N LYS A 497 -5.83 -1.27 -15.66
CA LYS A 497 -6.06 0.14 -15.31
C LYS A 497 -4.81 0.66 -14.60
N ILE A 498 -4.36 1.86 -14.93
CA ILE A 498 -3.24 2.52 -14.23
C ILE A 498 -3.81 3.65 -13.37
N TYR A 499 -3.30 3.77 -12.15
CA TYR A 499 -3.69 4.81 -11.18
C TYR A 499 -2.48 5.63 -10.73
N TRP A 500 -2.72 6.88 -10.39
CA TRP A 500 -1.78 7.86 -9.87
C TRP A 500 -2.19 8.32 -8.47
N ALA A 501 -1.24 8.35 -7.54
CA ALA A 501 -1.41 8.93 -6.22
C ALA A 501 -0.24 9.83 -5.83
N ASP A 502 -0.51 10.86 -5.03
CA ASP A 502 0.47 11.76 -4.40
C ASP A 502 1.21 11.09 -3.23
N SER A 503 0.64 10.01 -2.72
CA SER A 503 1.02 9.31 -1.50
C SER A 503 1.07 7.80 -1.75
N ARG A 504 1.94 7.09 -1.00
CA ARG A 504 2.17 5.67 -1.24
C ARG A 504 0.91 4.86 -0.91
N PRO A 505 0.39 4.04 -1.85
CA PRO A 505 -0.67 3.08 -1.55
C PRO A 505 -0.33 2.19 -0.35
N ARG A 506 -1.34 1.82 0.43
CA ARG A 506 -1.12 0.96 1.60
C ARG A 506 -0.56 -0.40 1.18
N ALA A 507 0.46 -0.88 1.89
CA ALA A 507 1.22 -2.06 1.52
C ALA A 507 0.43 -3.39 1.57
N ASP A 508 -0.72 -3.43 2.26
CA ASP A 508 -1.62 -4.57 2.33
C ASP A 508 -2.46 -4.76 1.05
N VAL A 509 -2.76 -3.67 0.33
CA VAL A 509 -3.60 -3.67 -0.88
C VAL A 509 -2.99 -4.53 -1.99
N GLY A 510 -1.66 -4.45 -2.21
CA GLY A 510 -0.96 -5.30 -3.17
C GLY A 510 -0.82 -6.77 -2.75
N GLN A 511 -0.98 -7.08 -1.45
CA GLN A 511 -0.83 -8.43 -0.92
C GLN A 511 -2.14 -9.23 -0.95
N GLN A 512 -3.29 -8.56 -0.93
CA GLN A 512 -4.61 -9.19 -1.00
C GLN A 512 -4.84 -9.87 -2.36
N ARG A 513 -5.26 -11.14 -2.32
CA ARG A 513 -5.62 -11.91 -3.53
C ARG A 513 -7.08 -11.69 -3.94
N ASP A 514 -7.96 -11.48 -2.97
CA ASP A 514 -9.42 -11.48 -3.16
C ASP A 514 -9.99 -10.05 -3.04
N LEU A 515 -9.47 -9.14 -3.87
CA LEU A 515 -9.97 -7.76 -3.98
C LEU A 515 -11.03 -7.64 -5.06
N THR A 516 -12.09 -6.89 -4.78
CA THR A 516 -13.10 -6.50 -5.76
C THR A 516 -12.93 -5.05 -6.20
N GLN A 517 -13.39 -4.71 -7.39
CA GLN A 517 -13.27 -3.35 -7.94
C GLN A 517 -13.98 -2.33 -7.04
N SER A 518 -15.14 -2.68 -6.47
CA SER A 518 -15.91 -1.86 -5.52
C SER A 518 -15.23 -1.69 -4.16
N ARG A 519 -14.38 -2.64 -3.74
CA ARG A 519 -13.54 -2.50 -2.54
C ARG A 519 -12.30 -1.67 -2.83
N LEU A 520 -11.71 -1.80 -4.02
CA LEU A 520 -10.53 -1.03 -4.40
C LEU A 520 -10.87 0.45 -4.61
N SER A 521 -12.02 0.79 -5.18
CA SER A 521 -12.41 2.18 -5.45
C SER A 521 -12.62 3.05 -4.21
N ILE A 522 -12.84 2.46 -3.03
CA ILE A 522 -12.89 3.19 -1.75
C ILE A 522 -11.52 3.34 -1.09
N VAL A 523 -10.47 2.69 -1.61
CA VAL A 523 -9.09 2.85 -1.15
C VAL A 523 -8.52 4.13 -1.76
N ASP A 524 -7.88 4.93 -0.91
CA ASP A 524 -7.21 6.15 -1.33
C ASP A 524 -6.11 5.85 -2.36
N GLY A 525 -6.00 6.68 -3.39
CA GLY A 525 -5.13 6.42 -4.55
C GLY A 525 -5.76 5.58 -5.69
N PHE A 526 -6.90 4.90 -5.49
CA PHE A 526 -7.50 4.01 -6.51
C PHE A 526 -8.93 4.40 -6.97
N ARG A 527 -9.35 5.63 -6.67
CA ARG A 527 -10.61 6.20 -7.20
C ARG A 527 -10.49 6.46 -8.70
N GLU A 528 -11.63 6.59 -9.38
CA GLU A 528 -11.64 6.88 -10.82
C GLU A 528 -11.04 8.28 -11.14
N GLU A 529 -11.11 9.24 -10.21
CA GLU A 529 -10.43 10.55 -10.32
C GLU A 529 -8.90 10.44 -10.42
N ASN A 530 -8.33 9.36 -9.88
CA ASN A 530 -6.90 9.05 -9.88
C ASN A 530 -6.49 8.12 -11.03
N ARG A 531 -7.43 7.72 -11.89
CA ARG A 531 -7.17 6.80 -12.99
C ARG A 531 -6.55 7.55 -14.17
N ILE A 532 -5.54 6.95 -14.79
CA ILE A 532 -5.04 7.43 -16.09
C ILE A 532 -6.03 7.05 -17.18
N HIS A 533 -6.57 8.06 -17.85
CA HIS A 533 -7.44 7.91 -19.02
C HIS A 533 -6.64 8.11 -20.30
N GLY A 534 -6.60 7.07 -21.14
CA GLY A 534 -5.94 7.09 -22.45
C GLY A 534 -6.15 5.77 -23.19
N PRO A 535 -5.95 5.74 -24.52
CA PRO A 535 -5.94 4.49 -25.27
C PRO A 535 -4.78 3.61 -24.77
N THR A 536 -5.06 2.32 -24.55
CA THR A 536 -4.01 1.32 -24.33
C THR A 536 -3.62 0.76 -25.69
N GLU A 537 -2.40 1.05 -26.13
CA GLU A 537 -1.82 0.62 -27.39
C GLU A 537 -1.01 -0.66 -27.21
N ARG A 538 -0.90 -1.50 -28.25
CA ARG A 538 0.05 -2.62 -28.27
C ARG A 538 1.45 -2.08 -28.60
N PHE A 539 2.45 -2.48 -27.82
CA PHE A 539 3.80 -1.94 -27.88
C PHE A 539 4.86 -3.06 -27.98
N GLY A 540 4.94 -3.68 -29.17
CA GLY A 540 5.70 -4.90 -29.41
C GLY A 540 4.80 -6.15 -29.40
N GLU A 541 5.36 -7.31 -29.09
CA GLU A 541 4.61 -8.57 -29.16
C GLU A 541 3.67 -8.76 -27.96
N ASP A 542 4.16 -8.53 -26.74
CA ASP A 542 3.52 -8.87 -25.46
C ASP A 542 3.25 -7.67 -24.54
N ARG A 543 3.84 -6.51 -24.82
CA ARG A 543 3.68 -5.29 -24.00
C ARG A 543 2.57 -4.37 -24.49
N ALA A 544 2.05 -3.59 -23.55
CA ALA A 544 1.08 -2.53 -23.74
C ALA A 544 1.66 -1.17 -23.31
N ARG A 545 1.13 -0.07 -23.88
CA ARG A 545 1.54 1.31 -23.59
C ARG A 545 0.34 2.25 -23.44
N ILE A 546 0.45 3.25 -22.58
CA ILE A 546 -0.30 4.51 -22.69
C ILE A 546 0.72 5.59 -23.01
N ALA A 547 0.58 6.24 -24.16
CA ALA A 547 1.53 7.24 -24.66
C ALA A 547 1.13 8.66 -24.24
N GLY A 548 2.13 9.55 -24.10
CA GLY A 548 1.87 10.99 -23.96
C GLY A 548 1.01 11.35 -22.75
N VAL A 549 1.23 10.71 -21.60
CA VAL A 549 0.53 11.03 -20.35
C VAL A 549 1.14 12.30 -19.76
N ALA A 550 0.31 13.30 -19.48
CA ALA A 550 0.75 14.57 -18.88
C ALA A 550 0.92 14.39 -17.37
N PHE A 551 2.17 14.49 -16.88
CA PHE A 551 2.51 14.33 -15.46
C PHE A 551 1.67 15.29 -14.58
N PRO A 552 1.18 14.87 -13.39
CA PRO A 552 0.33 15.73 -12.57
C PRO A 552 1.04 17.05 -12.23
N PRO A 553 0.35 18.20 -12.36
CA PRO A 553 0.86 19.44 -11.81
C PRO A 553 1.00 19.31 -10.28
N ASP A 554 1.97 20.03 -9.73
CA ASP A 554 2.18 20.22 -8.29
C ASP A 554 2.49 18.96 -7.45
N TRP A 555 2.58 17.76 -8.03
CA TRP A 555 3.01 16.55 -7.33
C TRP A 555 4.53 16.36 -7.49
N PRO A 556 5.35 16.48 -6.43
CA PRO A 556 6.79 16.28 -6.52
C PRO A 556 7.17 14.81 -6.73
N ARG A 557 6.29 13.89 -6.29
CA ARG A 557 6.42 12.45 -6.45
C ARG A 557 5.06 11.85 -6.77
N VAL A 558 5.04 10.88 -7.67
CA VAL A 558 3.84 10.16 -8.12
C VAL A 558 4.05 8.68 -7.88
N TYR A 559 3.05 8.05 -7.27
CA TYR A 559 2.97 6.61 -7.09
C TYR A 559 2.07 6.04 -8.19
N VAL A 560 2.67 5.32 -9.13
CA VAL A 560 1.98 4.77 -10.31
C VAL A 560 1.70 3.30 -10.07
N THR A 561 0.43 2.92 -9.98
CA THR A 561 0.04 1.54 -9.64
C THR A 561 -0.81 0.92 -10.75
N PRO A 562 -0.35 -0.19 -11.36
CA PRO A 562 -1.16 -0.96 -12.31
C PRO A 562 -2.12 -1.89 -11.56
N VAL A 563 -3.31 -2.08 -12.12
CA VAL A 563 -4.35 -2.96 -11.59
C VAL A 563 -4.94 -3.78 -12.74
N THR A 564 -4.75 -5.10 -12.71
CA THR A 564 -5.41 -6.02 -13.63
C THR A 564 -6.86 -6.20 -13.19
N VAL A 565 -7.82 -6.14 -14.11
CA VAL A 565 -9.27 -6.17 -13.85
C VAL A 565 -9.98 -7.13 -14.80
N LEU A 566 -10.83 -8.01 -14.27
CA LEU A 566 -11.79 -8.80 -15.05
C LEU A 566 -13.12 -8.87 -14.29
N GLY A 567 -14.22 -8.47 -14.93
CA GLY A 567 -15.51 -8.33 -14.25
C GLY A 567 -15.39 -7.41 -13.02
N GLU A 568 -15.68 -7.97 -11.85
CA GLU A 568 -15.56 -7.32 -10.54
C GLU A 568 -14.28 -7.72 -9.78
N GLU A 569 -13.52 -8.72 -10.25
CA GLU A 569 -12.23 -9.11 -9.64
C GLU A 569 -11.10 -8.17 -10.08
N VAL A 570 -10.20 -7.87 -9.13
CA VAL A 570 -9.02 -7.04 -9.39
C VAL A 570 -7.75 -7.59 -8.73
N ARG A 571 -6.62 -7.41 -9.42
CA ARG A 571 -5.30 -7.73 -8.90
C ARG A 571 -4.39 -6.51 -9.01
N VAL A 572 -4.01 -5.99 -7.86
CA VAL A 572 -3.10 -4.84 -7.76
C VAL A 572 -1.66 -5.32 -8.00
N GLY A 573 -0.96 -4.61 -8.89
CA GLY A 573 0.42 -4.88 -9.25
C GLY A 573 1.44 -4.12 -8.40
N VAL A 574 2.68 -4.04 -8.87
CA VAL A 574 3.75 -3.30 -8.19
C VAL A 574 3.60 -1.80 -8.45
N THR A 575 3.46 -1.02 -7.38
CA THR A 575 3.52 0.45 -7.43
C THR A 575 4.95 0.90 -7.77
N GLN A 576 5.11 1.60 -8.89
CA GLN A 576 6.32 2.36 -9.20
C GLN A 576 6.28 3.76 -8.60
N VAL A 577 7.46 4.35 -8.42
CA VAL A 577 7.63 5.67 -7.81
C VAL A 577 8.42 6.56 -8.75
N GLU A 578 7.75 7.52 -9.38
CA GLU A 578 8.37 8.52 -10.23
C GLU A 578 8.50 9.83 -9.44
N THR A 579 9.66 10.48 -9.49
CA THR A 579 9.88 11.78 -8.85
C THR A 579 10.11 12.81 -9.94
N ARG A 580 9.38 13.93 -9.87
CA ARG A 580 9.46 14.99 -10.87
C ARG A 580 10.86 15.59 -10.84
N GLN A 581 11.46 15.83 -12.02
CA GLN A 581 12.70 16.62 -12.11
C GLN A 581 12.45 18.02 -11.55
N LEU A 582 13.36 18.49 -10.71
CA LEU A 582 13.26 19.82 -10.10
C LEU A 582 13.49 20.91 -11.17
N PRO A 583 12.76 22.03 -11.11
CA PRO A 583 13.01 23.18 -11.99
C PRO A 583 14.38 23.81 -11.67
N PRO A 584 14.95 24.58 -12.61
CA PRO A 584 16.22 25.28 -12.39
C PRO A 584 16.11 26.29 -11.25
N VAL A 585 17.24 26.61 -10.59
CA VAL A 585 17.25 27.62 -9.52
C VAL A 585 16.88 28.99 -10.07
N SER A 586 16.12 29.76 -9.28
CA SER A 586 15.64 31.10 -9.65
C SER A 586 16.60 32.20 -9.19
N ASN A 587 16.60 33.35 -9.86
CA ASN A 587 17.33 34.57 -9.43
C ASN A 587 18.80 34.32 -9.04
N ALA A 588 19.49 33.47 -9.79
CA ALA A 588 20.84 33.04 -9.47
C ALA A 588 21.90 34.07 -9.94
N GLU A 589 22.79 34.50 -9.06
CA GLU A 589 23.85 35.47 -9.35
C GLU A 589 25.16 35.18 -8.59
N ILE A 590 26.27 35.72 -9.08
CA ILE A 590 27.58 35.67 -8.41
C ILE A 590 27.87 37.04 -7.80
N ILE A 591 28.05 37.10 -6.48
CA ILE A 591 28.44 38.31 -5.75
C ILE A 591 29.93 38.20 -5.41
N GLU A 592 30.72 39.14 -5.92
CA GLU A 592 32.16 39.21 -5.74
C GLU A 592 32.54 40.34 -4.78
N ARG A 593 33.39 40.04 -3.79
CA ARG A 593 33.90 40.97 -2.79
C ARG A 593 35.42 40.83 -2.61
N PHE A 594 36.18 41.21 -3.63
CA PHE A 594 37.66 41.14 -3.68
C PHE A 594 38.28 39.77 -3.34
N ASP A 595 38.32 39.37 -2.08
CA ASP A 595 38.88 38.09 -1.61
C ASP A 595 37.86 36.96 -1.54
N THR A 596 36.56 37.30 -1.55
CA THR A 596 35.44 36.38 -1.32
C THR A 596 34.45 36.41 -2.49
N GLU A 597 34.18 35.26 -3.10
CA GLU A 597 33.05 35.05 -4.00
C GLU A 597 31.93 34.28 -3.29
N MET A 598 30.68 34.67 -3.53
CA MET A 598 29.51 33.87 -3.16
C MET A 598 28.52 33.76 -4.33
N VAL A 599 27.66 32.76 -4.26
CA VAL A 599 26.52 32.58 -5.16
C VAL A 599 25.21 32.63 -4.38
N THR A 600 24.30 33.48 -4.82
CA THR A 600 22.94 33.63 -4.27
C THR A 600 21.92 33.17 -5.32
N PHE A 601 20.81 32.60 -4.86
CA PHE A 601 19.67 32.16 -5.66
C PHE A 601 18.40 32.02 -4.80
N GLY A 602 17.22 32.01 -5.43
CA GLY A 602 15.97 31.62 -4.77
C GLY A 602 15.91 30.10 -4.62
N TRP A 603 15.76 29.61 -3.39
CA TRP A 603 15.77 28.18 -3.08
C TRP A 603 14.68 27.44 -3.86
N PRO A 604 15.01 26.37 -4.62
CA PRO A 604 14.04 25.62 -5.40
C PRO A 604 13.13 24.79 -4.48
N ALA A 605 11.81 24.88 -4.72
CA ALA A 605 10.82 24.12 -3.96
C ALA A 605 11.07 22.60 -4.08
N GLU A 606 10.88 21.88 -2.97
CA GLU A 606 11.07 20.42 -2.87
C GLU A 606 12.51 19.92 -3.13
N ALA A 607 13.50 20.82 -3.25
CA ALA A 607 14.92 20.45 -3.27
C ALA A 607 15.44 20.14 -1.87
N ALA A 608 16.13 19.01 -1.73
CA ALA A 608 16.83 18.65 -0.50
C ALA A 608 18.16 19.40 -0.38
N SER A 609 18.89 19.48 -1.49
CA SER A 609 20.17 20.18 -1.60
C SER A 609 20.34 20.79 -3.00
N VAL A 610 21.35 21.66 -3.16
CA VAL A 610 21.84 22.11 -4.46
C VAL A 610 23.32 21.75 -4.55
N LEU A 611 23.69 21.02 -5.60
CA LEU A 611 25.07 20.72 -5.92
C LEU A 611 25.67 21.87 -6.74
N VAL A 612 26.86 22.30 -6.35
CA VAL A 612 27.59 23.37 -7.04
C VAL A 612 28.77 22.76 -7.76
N TYR A 613 28.86 22.96 -9.08
CA TYR A 613 29.99 22.55 -9.90
C TYR A 613 30.71 23.79 -10.44
N VAL A 614 32.01 23.66 -10.70
CA VAL A 614 32.81 24.68 -11.38
C VAL A 614 33.54 24.01 -12.55
N GLY A 615 33.56 24.66 -13.71
CA GLY A 615 34.28 24.20 -14.89
C GLY A 615 34.82 25.35 -15.73
N GLY A 616 35.65 25.02 -16.72
CA GLY A 616 36.27 26.00 -17.59
C GLY A 616 35.23 26.82 -18.39
N PRO A 617 35.53 28.09 -18.73
CA PRO A 617 34.55 29.03 -19.30
C PRO A 617 34.02 28.62 -20.68
N THR A 618 34.67 27.67 -21.36
CA THR A 618 34.27 27.13 -22.67
C THR A 618 33.69 25.72 -22.62
N MET A 619 33.56 25.11 -21.43
CA MET A 619 32.98 23.77 -21.29
C MET A 619 31.44 23.83 -21.34
N ALA A 620 30.82 22.82 -21.96
CA ALA A 620 29.37 22.69 -21.94
C ALA A 620 28.87 22.28 -20.55
N VAL A 621 27.67 22.72 -20.17
CA VAL A 621 27.07 22.45 -18.84
C VAL A 621 27.05 20.96 -18.51
N ASP A 622 26.59 20.12 -19.45
CA ASP A 622 26.56 18.66 -19.27
C ASP A 622 27.95 18.05 -19.10
N GLU A 623 28.96 18.58 -19.79
CA GLU A 623 30.35 18.12 -19.64
C GLU A 623 30.91 18.47 -18.26
N ILE A 624 30.59 19.66 -17.73
CA ILE A 624 30.97 20.07 -16.37
C ILE A 624 30.35 19.12 -15.34
N VAL A 625 29.04 18.89 -15.41
CA VAL A 625 28.31 18.05 -14.44
C VAL A 625 28.72 16.56 -14.53
N GLN A 626 29.03 16.06 -15.72
CA GLN A 626 29.45 14.65 -15.90
C GLN A 626 30.91 14.39 -15.53
N ARG A 627 31.83 15.34 -15.77
CA ARG A 627 33.28 15.12 -15.58
C ARG A 627 33.82 15.63 -14.26
N ASN A 628 33.27 16.73 -13.74
CA ASN A 628 33.77 17.36 -12.53
C ASN A 628 33.00 16.84 -11.32
N LYS A 629 33.65 16.82 -10.15
CA LYS A 629 32.96 16.63 -8.88
C LYS A 629 32.32 17.95 -8.44
N PRO A 630 31.19 17.93 -7.71
CA PRO A 630 30.68 19.14 -7.08
C PRO A 630 31.74 19.68 -6.11
N VAL A 631 31.87 21.01 -6.07
CA VAL A 631 32.77 21.74 -5.18
C VAL A 631 32.15 22.01 -3.81
N ASP A 632 30.81 22.09 -3.73
CA ASP A 632 30.03 22.09 -2.49
C ASP A 632 28.66 21.43 -2.71
N GLU A 633 28.04 20.98 -1.63
CA GLU A 633 26.63 20.58 -1.55
C GLU A 633 25.95 21.42 -0.47
N ILE A 634 25.09 22.35 -0.89
CA ILE A 634 24.41 23.28 0.02
C ILE A 634 23.02 22.73 0.38
N TRP A 635 22.71 22.72 1.68
CA TRP A 635 21.40 22.38 2.24
C TRP A 635 20.65 23.65 2.62
N GLN A 636 19.31 23.65 2.58
CA GLN A 636 18.51 24.86 2.80
C GLN A 636 18.89 25.61 4.11
N ALA A 637 19.02 24.89 5.22
CA ALA A 637 19.39 25.48 6.51
C ALA A 637 20.83 26.04 6.56
N LYS A 638 21.76 25.54 5.72
CA LYS A 638 23.10 26.13 5.55
C LYS A 638 22.98 27.40 4.71
N TYR A 639 22.25 27.33 3.60
CA TYR A 639 22.00 28.45 2.68
C TYR A 639 21.31 29.65 3.35
N GLU A 640 20.24 29.42 4.11
CA GLU A 640 19.49 30.47 4.82
C GLU A 640 20.31 31.16 5.92
N ARG A 641 21.21 30.42 6.58
CA ARG A 641 22.10 30.94 7.61
C ARG A 641 23.25 31.77 7.01
N ASP A 642 23.85 31.28 5.93
CA ASP A 642 25.04 31.88 5.32
C ASP A 642 24.67 32.96 4.28
N GLY A 643 23.39 33.02 3.87
CA GLY A 643 22.84 33.98 2.91
C GLY A 643 23.20 33.70 1.44
N GLY A 644 23.92 32.61 1.18
CA GLY A 644 24.51 32.26 -0.10
C GLY A 644 25.38 31.00 0.01
N VAL A 645 25.90 30.52 -1.12
CA VAL A 645 27.02 29.58 -1.16
C VAL A 645 28.31 30.39 -1.20
N ILE A 646 29.10 30.38 -0.12
CA ILE A 646 30.42 31.00 -0.07
C ILE A 646 31.45 29.97 -0.53
N PHE A 647 32.35 30.32 -1.45
CA PHE A 647 33.37 29.40 -1.92
C PHE A 647 34.60 29.37 -1.01
N ASP A 648 34.96 28.19 -0.49
CA ASP A 648 36.20 27.96 0.28
C ASP A 648 37.49 28.20 -0.54
N LYS A 649 37.37 28.22 -1.87
CA LYS A 649 38.45 28.50 -2.82
C LYS A 649 37.95 29.52 -3.83
N GLN A 650 38.75 30.54 -4.07
CA GLN A 650 38.45 31.56 -5.08
C GLN A 650 38.17 30.93 -6.45
N LEU A 651 37.20 31.52 -7.16
CA LEU A 651 36.88 31.15 -8.53
C LEU A 651 38.09 31.45 -9.45
N GLU A 652 38.16 30.79 -10.61
CA GLU A 652 39.31 30.94 -11.49
C GLU A 652 39.45 32.39 -11.95
N ALA A 653 40.58 33.03 -11.65
CA ALA A 653 40.80 34.45 -11.93
C ALA A 653 40.78 34.81 -13.44
N LYS A 654 40.82 33.81 -14.34
CA LYS A 654 40.64 33.95 -15.80
C LYS A 654 39.18 33.77 -16.27
N GLY A 655 38.25 33.59 -15.33
CA GLY A 655 36.85 33.27 -15.57
C GLY A 655 36.57 31.78 -15.61
N CYS A 656 35.35 31.40 -15.22
CA CYS A 656 34.85 30.03 -15.17
C CYS A 656 33.33 29.98 -15.31
N THR A 657 32.76 28.79 -15.43
CA THR A 657 31.31 28.56 -15.37
C THR A 657 30.98 27.84 -14.07
N VAL A 658 30.12 28.46 -13.25
CA VAL A 658 29.51 27.84 -12.07
C VAL A 658 28.19 27.22 -12.49
N VAL A 659 27.94 25.95 -12.16
CA VAL A 659 26.68 25.26 -12.45
C VAL A 659 26.01 24.84 -11.14
N LEU A 660 24.75 25.22 -10.99
CA LEU A 660 23.90 24.89 -9.84
C LEU A 660 22.91 23.81 -10.27
N VAL A 661 22.94 22.67 -9.61
CA VAL A 661 22.05 21.53 -9.90
C VAL A 661 21.21 21.23 -8.66
N PRO A 662 19.90 21.52 -8.66
CA PRO A 662 19.04 21.17 -7.54
C PRO A 662 18.83 19.65 -7.49
N VAL A 663 18.78 19.08 -6.28
CA VAL A 663 18.69 17.63 -6.08
C VAL A 663 17.53 17.28 -5.16
N ASN A 664 16.74 16.28 -5.57
CA ASN A 664 15.80 15.56 -4.70
C ASN A 664 16.34 14.15 -4.44
N TYR A 665 15.96 13.50 -3.34
CA TYR A 665 16.35 12.13 -3.04
C TYR A 665 15.16 11.17 -3.12
N SER A 666 15.29 10.15 -3.95
CA SER A 666 14.32 9.04 -4.06
C SER A 666 15.04 7.72 -3.85
N GLN A 667 14.53 6.87 -2.97
CA GLN A 667 15.13 5.55 -2.66
C GLN A 667 16.63 5.58 -2.25
N ARG A 668 17.12 6.73 -1.75
CA ARG A 668 18.54 7.07 -1.47
C ARG A 668 19.41 7.39 -2.70
N GLU A 669 18.83 7.42 -3.89
CA GLU A 669 19.47 7.94 -5.09
C GLU A 669 19.18 9.45 -5.25
N ALA A 670 20.18 10.19 -5.72
CA ALA A 670 20.05 11.60 -6.06
C ALA A 670 19.41 11.73 -7.44
N ILE A 671 18.28 12.45 -7.51
CA ILE A 671 17.62 12.82 -8.76
C ILE A 671 17.96 14.29 -9.04
N PRO A 672 18.86 14.58 -9.99
CA PRO A 672 19.17 15.94 -10.39
C PRO A 672 17.99 16.56 -11.15
N GLY A 673 17.71 17.82 -10.87
CA GLY A 673 16.85 18.68 -11.68
C GLY A 673 17.61 19.38 -12.80
N GLU A 674 16.96 20.37 -13.41
CA GLU A 674 17.54 21.15 -14.50
C GLU A 674 18.71 22.04 -13.99
N PRO A 675 19.88 22.04 -14.67
CA PRO A 675 21.03 22.81 -14.25
C PRO A 675 20.91 24.30 -14.62
N THR A 676 21.32 25.19 -13.70
CA THR A 676 21.47 26.63 -13.97
C THR A 676 22.95 26.99 -14.07
N ALA A 677 23.37 27.60 -15.18
CA ALA A 677 24.75 28.02 -15.40
C ALA A 677 24.93 29.53 -15.20
N LEU A 678 25.95 29.90 -14.42
CA LEU A 678 26.39 31.28 -14.17
C LEU A 678 27.80 31.46 -14.72
N HIS A 679 28.01 32.49 -15.54
CA HIS A 679 29.33 32.80 -16.09
C HIS A 679 30.06 33.80 -15.21
N TYR A 680 31.22 33.40 -14.68
CA TYR A 680 32.14 34.26 -13.94
C TYR A 680 33.22 34.79 -14.89
N ALA A 681 33.37 36.11 -14.96
CA ALA A 681 34.29 36.77 -15.89
C ALA A 681 35.77 36.75 -15.42
N GLY A 682 36.07 36.36 -14.18
CA GLY A 682 37.41 36.48 -13.60
C GLY A 682 37.68 37.86 -12.99
N LEU A 683 38.68 37.92 -12.11
CA LEU A 683 39.15 39.15 -11.47
C LEU A 683 40.68 39.16 -11.38
N HIS A 684 41.29 40.17 -12.00
CA HIS A 684 42.71 40.45 -11.87
C HIS A 684 42.97 41.25 -10.59
N ARG A 685 43.44 40.55 -9.55
CA ARG A 685 43.80 41.13 -8.25
C ARG A 685 45.19 41.76 -8.32
N ILE A 686 45.24 43.07 -8.06
CA ILE A 686 46.48 43.84 -7.91
C ILE A 686 46.59 44.27 -6.45
N TYR A 687 47.79 44.12 -5.89
CA TYR A 687 48.15 44.56 -4.55
C TYR A 687 49.19 45.67 -4.67
N TYR A 688 49.12 46.69 -3.83
CA TYR A 688 50.16 47.73 -3.78
C TYR A 688 50.80 47.86 -2.40
N GLN A 689 52.06 48.27 -2.40
CA GLN A 689 52.78 48.66 -1.20
C GLN A 689 53.57 49.93 -1.50
N LEU A 690 53.62 50.82 -0.51
CA LEU A 690 54.39 52.06 -0.57
C LEU A 690 55.61 51.92 0.34
N VAL A 691 56.80 52.12 -0.23
CA VAL A 691 58.08 51.92 0.46
C VAL A 691 58.79 53.26 0.63
N PRO A 692 58.93 53.79 1.86
CA PRO A 692 59.55 55.11 2.08
C PRO A 692 61.01 55.17 1.66
N GLN A 693 61.35 56.13 0.81
CA GLN A 693 62.70 56.38 0.30
C GLN A 693 63.40 57.42 1.18
N ARG A 694 64.35 56.97 2.02
CA ARG A 694 65.04 57.80 3.04
C ARG A 694 66.30 58.51 2.53
N ASN A 695 66.30 58.92 1.27
CA ASN A 695 67.50 59.44 0.60
C ASN A 695 67.69 60.96 0.80
N ASP A 696 66.64 61.69 1.15
CA ASP A 696 66.62 63.13 1.42
C ASP A 696 65.76 63.39 2.67
N PRO A 697 66.29 63.96 3.77
CA PRO A 697 65.52 64.22 4.98
C PRO A 697 64.46 65.33 4.82
N THR A 698 64.47 66.06 3.71
CA THR A 698 63.50 67.12 3.40
C THR A 698 62.35 66.68 2.49
N ARG A 699 62.40 65.44 1.96
CA ARG A 699 61.37 64.89 1.05
C ARG A 699 60.81 63.58 1.57
N TYR A 700 59.49 63.44 1.47
CA TYR A 700 58.78 62.22 1.83
C TYR A 700 58.32 61.50 0.57
N LEU A 701 59.27 60.83 -0.10
CA LEU A 701 59.00 60.04 -1.30
C LEU A 701 58.71 58.58 -0.94
N ASN A 702 57.72 57.97 -1.58
CA ASN A 702 57.36 56.57 -1.40
C ASN A 702 57.40 55.84 -2.73
N GLU A 703 58.25 54.82 -2.86
CA GLU A 703 58.31 53.98 -4.05
C GLU A 703 57.11 53.04 -4.11
N LEU A 704 56.46 52.98 -5.27
CA LEU A 704 55.32 52.12 -5.53
C LEU A 704 55.81 50.72 -5.92
N HIS A 705 55.48 49.74 -5.09
CA HIS A 705 55.64 48.32 -5.41
C HIS A 705 54.25 47.75 -5.72
N LEU A 706 54.13 46.99 -6.81
CA LEU A 706 52.90 46.31 -7.19
C LEU A 706 53.10 44.81 -7.13
N ALA A 707 52.03 44.05 -6.89
CA ALA A 707 51.99 42.61 -7.08
C ALA A 707 50.68 42.18 -7.72
N THR A 708 50.70 41.09 -8.49
CA THR A 708 49.50 40.58 -9.18
C THR A 708 49.51 39.05 -9.28
N ASP A 709 48.34 38.43 -9.15
CA ASP A 709 48.15 36.98 -9.22
C ASP A 709 48.11 36.45 -10.65
N LEU A 710 47.79 37.32 -11.60
CA LEU A 710 47.76 37.09 -13.04
C LEU A 710 48.64 38.11 -13.77
N GLU A 711 49.10 37.73 -14.96
CA GLU A 711 49.77 38.65 -15.86
C GLU A 711 48.79 39.74 -16.35
N VAL A 712 49.27 40.97 -16.37
CA VAL A 712 48.61 42.16 -16.91
C VAL A 712 49.42 42.56 -18.14
N ASP A 713 48.86 42.27 -19.31
CA ASP A 713 49.43 42.41 -20.65
C ASP A 713 48.99 43.72 -21.36
N SER A 714 48.24 44.56 -20.65
CA SER A 714 47.63 45.78 -21.15
C SER A 714 47.82 46.92 -20.16
N SER A 715 48.01 48.14 -20.64
CA SER A 715 48.37 49.26 -19.77
C SER A 715 47.23 49.68 -18.83
N ILE A 716 47.61 50.03 -17.59
CA ILE A 716 46.72 50.54 -16.54
C ILE A 716 47.26 51.86 -15.99
N ALA A 717 46.37 52.83 -15.77
CA ALA A 717 46.69 54.08 -15.11
C ALA A 717 46.24 54.01 -13.65
N LEU A 718 47.16 54.38 -12.73
CA LEU A 718 46.85 54.49 -11.31
C LEU A 718 47.04 55.93 -10.84
N THR A 719 46.16 56.39 -9.97
CA THR A 719 46.17 57.74 -9.39
C THR A 719 46.11 57.63 -7.86
N MET A 720 46.85 58.46 -7.15
CA MET A 720 46.82 58.51 -5.69
C MET A 720 46.17 59.81 -5.21
N VAL A 721 45.34 59.69 -4.17
CA VAL A 721 44.55 60.78 -3.59
C VAL A 721 44.83 60.87 -2.09
N ASN A 722 44.93 62.10 -1.57
CA ASN A 722 45.13 62.41 -0.16
C ASN A 722 43.89 63.11 0.46
N ARG A 723 43.56 62.74 1.70
CA ARG A 723 42.66 63.50 2.61
C ARG A 723 43.25 63.55 4.00
N ARG A 724 43.06 64.68 4.69
CA ARG A 724 43.66 64.92 6.01
C ARG A 724 42.94 64.20 7.16
N ASP A 725 41.66 63.86 6.98
CA ASP A 725 40.70 63.65 8.06
C ASP A 725 40.07 62.24 8.11
N ARG A 726 39.89 61.55 6.97
CA ARG A 726 39.05 60.33 6.93
C ARG A 726 39.41 59.30 5.85
N LEU A 727 38.81 58.12 6.01
CA LEU A 727 38.54 57.10 5.00
C LEU A 727 37.02 56.82 4.98
N PRO A 728 36.45 56.21 3.92
CA PRO A 728 37.07 55.83 2.66
C PRO A 728 37.24 57.03 1.71
N LEU A 729 38.08 56.85 0.70
CA LEU A 729 38.27 57.80 -0.41
C LEU A 729 37.73 57.22 -1.72
N SER A 730 37.34 58.09 -2.63
CA SER A 730 37.14 57.79 -4.06
C SER A 730 38.24 58.47 -4.90
N PRO A 731 38.40 58.13 -6.19
CA PRO A 731 39.36 58.81 -7.09
C PRO A 731 39.17 60.33 -7.21
N SER A 732 38.03 60.87 -6.78
CA SER A 732 37.70 62.30 -6.85
C SER A 732 37.48 62.97 -5.49
N ASP A 733 37.55 62.23 -4.37
CA ASP A 733 37.26 62.75 -3.02
C ASP A 733 38.49 63.33 -2.28
N GLY A 734 39.46 63.93 -2.96
CA GLY A 734 40.63 64.50 -2.25
C GLY A 734 41.63 65.27 -3.10
N GLU A 735 42.76 65.62 -2.48
CA GLU A 735 43.88 66.28 -3.15
C GLU A 735 44.69 65.25 -3.92
N LEU A 736 45.05 65.59 -5.16
CA LEU A 736 45.87 64.74 -6.01
C LEU A 736 47.30 64.62 -5.47
N VAL A 737 47.85 63.41 -5.51
CA VAL A 737 49.24 63.11 -5.14
C VAL A 737 50.04 62.87 -6.42
N TYR A 738 51.11 63.62 -6.61
CA TYR A 738 51.95 63.52 -7.81
C TYR A 738 52.98 62.40 -7.67
N PHE A 739 53.32 61.77 -8.79
CA PHE A 739 54.37 60.77 -8.89
C PHE A 739 55.56 61.30 -9.68
N TYR A 740 56.76 60.84 -9.35
CA TYR A 740 57.92 60.90 -10.22
C TYR A 740 58.03 59.59 -11.02
N SER A 741 58.40 59.69 -12.30
CA SER A 741 58.61 58.52 -13.15
C SER A 741 59.91 57.78 -12.81
N PRO A 742 60.09 56.54 -13.33
CA PRO A 742 61.36 55.81 -13.18
C PRO A 742 62.52 56.49 -13.92
N ASP A 743 62.23 57.04 -15.10
CA ASP A 743 63.24 57.56 -16.05
C ASP A 743 63.51 59.07 -15.91
N GLY A 744 62.87 59.76 -14.96
CA GLY A 744 63.06 61.21 -14.77
C GLY A 744 62.38 61.81 -13.53
N ASP A 745 62.68 63.08 -13.28
CA ASP A 745 62.15 63.85 -12.14
C ASP A 745 60.93 64.73 -12.53
N GLU A 746 60.18 64.36 -13.58
CA GLU A 746 58.91 65.01 -13.91
C GLU A 746 57.80 64.60 -12.93
N ARG A 747 56.99 65.57 -12.47
CA ARG A 747 55.85 65.32 -11.57
C ARG A 747 54.58 65.07 -12.37
N LEU A 748 54.13 63.82 -12.41
CA LEU A 748 52.97 63.36 -13.16
C LEU A 748 51.75 63.10 -12.26
N PRO A 749 50.52 63.37 -12.73
CA PRO A 749 49.28 63.20 -11.95
C PRO A 749 48.82 61.73 -11.82
N GLN A 750 49.44 60.82 -12.58
CA GLN A 750 49.13 59.40 -12.62
C GLN A 750 50.40 58.62 -12.94
N CYS A 751 50.55 57.40 -12.44
CA CYS A 751 51.55 56.46 -12.92
C CYS A 751 50.92 55.52 -13.95
N LEU A 752 51.58 55.38 -15.10
CA LEU A 752 51.16 54.49 -16.18
C LEU A 752 52.02 53.23 -16.14
N ILE A 753 51.38 52.09 -15.91
CA ILE A 753 52.02 50.77 -15.87
C ILE A 753 51.68 50.07 -17.19
N GLN A 754 52.69 49.71 -17.98
CA GLN A 754 52.48 49.11 -19.31
C GLN A 754 52.14 47.61 -19.24
N GLU A 755 52.88 46.88 -18.41
CA GLU A 755 52.70 45.46 -18.14
C GLU A 755 53.01 45.15 -16.67
N LEU A 756 52.40 44.10 -16.12
CA LEU A 756 52.79 43.49 -14.84
C LEU A 756 52.82 41.97 -14.99
N LYS A 757 53.98 41.36 -14.80
CA LYS A 757 54.09 39.90 -14.77
C LYS A 757 53.50 39.36 -13.46
N LYS A 758 53.20 38.07 -13.39
CA LYS A 758 52.77 37.45 -12.12
C LYS A 758 53.84 37.65 -11.03
N GLY A 759 53.41 37.93 -9.79
CA GLY A 759 54.30 38.17 -8.65
C GLY A 759 54.50 39.65 -8.34
N ARG A 760 55.56 39.98 -7.57
CA ARG A 760 55.84 41.33 -7.05
C ARG A 760 56.90 42.06 -7.89
N HIS A 761 56.65 43.34 -8.17
CA HIS A 761 57.47 44.22 -9.00
C HIS A 761 57.76 45.54 -8.29
N VAL A 762 59.00 46.00 -8.41
CA VAL A 762 59.39 47.37 -8.08
C VAL A 762 59.13 48.21 -9.33
N THR A 763 58.29 49.24 -9.23
CA THR A 763 57.86 49.96 -10.44
C THR A 763 58.75 51.16 -10.79
N GLY A 764 59.64 51.60 -9.88
CA GLY A 764 60.44 52.83 -10.00
C GLY A 764 59.65 54.13 -9.86
N TRP A 765 58.31 54.08 -9.88
CA TRP A 765 57.44 55.24 -9.66
C TRP A 765 57.46 55.63 -8.17
N ARG A 766 57.60 56.93 -7.90
CA ARG A 766 57.76 57.47 -6.54
C ARG A 766 56.68 58.52 -6.24
N ALA A 767 55.75 58.22 -5.35
CA ALA A 767 54.72 59.15 -4.89
C ALA A 767 55.31 60.21 -3.94
N ASP A 768 54.96 61.48 -4.15
CA ASP A 768 55.48 62.62 -3.38
C ASP A 768 54.50 63.06 -2.28
N TRP A 769 54.81 62.72 -1.03
CA TRP A 769 54.01 63.07 0.15
C TRP A 769 54.52 64.33 0.85
N THR A 770 55.55 65.00 0.31
CA THR A 770 56.37 65.98 1.05
C THR A 770 55.60 67.13 1.68
N LEU A 771 54.51 67.58 1.04
CA LEU A 771 53.67 68.70 1.50
C LEU A 771 52.27 68.27 1.96
N GLN A 772 52.04 66.97 2.14
CA GLN A 772 50.72 66.39 2.44
C GLN A 772 50.75 65.58 3.74
N ARG A 773 49.57 65.38 4.34
CA ARG A 773 49.38 64.60 5.57
C ARG A 773 47.98 63.99 5.61
N GLY A 774 47.78 62.96 6.42
CA GLY A 774 46.52 62.22 6.53
C GLY A 774 46.58 60.90 5.77
N TYR A 775 45.44 60.47 5.24
CA TYR A 775 45.27 59.23 4.50
C TYR A 775 45.57 59.42 3.02
N PHE A 776 46.33 58.49 2.46
CA PHE A 776 46.72 58.39 1.06
C PHE A 776 46.16 57.06 0.52
N ARG A 777 45.50 57.08 -0.64
CA ARG A 777 44.94 55.86 -1.25
C ARG A 777 45.21 55.84 -2.75
N LEU A 778 45.61 54.68 -3.27
CA LEU A 778 45.82 54.44 -4.69
C LEU A 778 44.53 53.91 -5.33
N PHE A 779 44.27 54.30 -6.58
CA PHE A 779 43.13 53.86 -7.37
C PHE A 779 43.56 53.50 -8.78
N LEU A 780 42.95 52.47 -9.36
CA LEU A 780 42.97 52.27 -10.81
C LEU A 780 41.94 53.22 -11.44
N THR A 781 42.37 54.07 -12.36
CA THR A 781 41.55 55.13 -12.96
C THR A 781 41.27 54.92 -14.45
N SER A 782 42.13 54.18 -15.16
CA SER A 782 41.82 53.66 -16.50
C SER A 782 42.62 52.39 -16.82
N GLN A 783 42.16 51.66 -17.83
CA GLN A 783 42.73 50.42 -18.33
C GLN A 783 42.56 50.36 -19.85
N ALA A 784 43.54 49.82 -20.56
CA ALA A 784 43.48 49.70 -22.03
C ALA A 784 42.56 48.55 -22.48
N ASP A 785 42.59 47.40 -21.79
CA ASP A 785 41.65 46.31 -22.00
C ASP A 785 40.42 46.49 -21.11
N THR A 786 39.28 46.87 -21.70
CA THR A 786 38.01 47.07 -20.99
C THR A 786 37.21 45.77 -20.76
N THR A 787 37.68 44.63 -21.26
CA THR A 787 37.02 43.33 -21.07
C THR A 787 37.43 42.66 -19.76
N LYS A 788 38.65 42.92 -19.28
CA LYS A 788 39.19 42.42 -18.02
C LYS A 788 38.68 43.23 -16.83
N ARG A 789 38.34 42.55 -15.73
CA ARG A 789 38.05 43.20 -14.45
C ARG A 789 39.30 43.23 -13.60
N TYR A 790 39.62 44.40 -13.05
CA TYR A 790 40.73 44.58 -12.12
C TYR A 790 40.18 45.06 -10.78
N ALA A 791 40.78 44.60 -9.68
CA ALA A 791 40.60 45.21 -8.38
C ALA A 791 41.94 45.44 -7.69
N LEU A 792 42.02 46.54 -6.96
CA LEU A 792 43.21 46.99 -6.25
C LEU A 792 43.00 46.82 -4.74
N ALA A 793 43.77 45.94 -4.11
CA ALA A 793 43.79 45.80 -2.66
C ALA A 793 44.62 46.90 -2.01
N ASP A 794 44.02 47.55 -1.03
CA ASP A 794 44.73 48.44 -0.12
C ASP A 794 45.64 47.65 0.83
N PRO A 795 46.88 48.12 1.09
CA PRO A 795 47.69 47.63 2.19
C PRO A 795 47.06 48.00 3.55
N PRO A 796 47.56 47.45 4.68
CA PRO A 796 47.02 47.73 6.01
C PRO A 796 46.86 49.23 6.27
N VAL A 797 45.70 49.65 6.79
CA VAL A 797 45.28 51.06 6.93
C VAL A 797 46.32 51.95 7.63
N GLN A 798 47.13 51.39 8.53
CA GLN A 798 48.22 52.09 9.22
C GLN A 798 49.30 52.61 8.24
N THR A 799 49.51 51.92 7.12
CA THR A 799 50.46 52.32 6.05
C THR A 799 49.89 53.36 5.09
N LEU A 800 48.56 53.56 5.10
CA LEU A 800 47.89 54.59 4.31
C LEU A 800 47.91 55.96 5.02
N PHE A 801 48.12 55.99 6.34
CA PHE A 801 48.21 57.24 7.09
C PHE A 801 49.66 57.72 7.20
N PHE A 802 49.89 58.99 6.88
CA PHE A 802 51.16 59.66 7.09
C PHE A 802 50.97 61.03 7.73
N SER A 803 51.75 61.29 8.78
CA SER A 803 52.00 62.62 9.31
C SER A 803 53.51 62.79 9.38
N PRO A 804 54.09 63.87 8.80
CA PRO A 804 55.48 64.17 9.04
C PRO A 804 55.69 64.46 10.53
N ASP A 805 56.81 64.01 11.09
CA ASP A 805 57.25 64.45 12.41
C ASP A 805 57.56 65.95 12.35
N ILE A 806 56.70 66.75 12.98
CA ILE A 806 56.97 68.17 13.19
C ILE A 806 57.96 68.23 14.36
N PRO A 807 59.23 68.63 14.18
CA PRO A 807 60.11 68.87 15.32
C PRO A 807 59.46 69.97 16.19
N PRO A 808 59.45 69.81 17.52
CA PRO A 808 58.75 70.75 18.39
C PRO A 808 59.26 72.18 18.17
N PRO A 809 58.38 73.19 18.12
CA PRO A 809 58.78 74.56 17.88
C PRO A 809 59.63 75.09 19.05
N GLY A 810 60.95 74.99 18.93
CA GLY A 810 61.89 75.48 19.94
C GLY A 810 63.16 74.66 20.22
N ALA A 811 63.57 73.70 19.38
CA ALA A 811 64.89 73.09 19.50
C ALA A 811 65.97 74.00 18.85
N PRO A 812 66.97 74.52 19.59
CA PRO A 812 68.11 75.24 19.00
C PRO A 812 69.11 74.29 18.32
N GLN A 813 69.98 74.87 17.48
CA GLN A 813 71.10 74.18 16.81
C GLN A 813 72.18 73.71 17.79
#